data_AF-A0A3L6DM76-F1
#
_entry.id   AF-A0A3L6DM76-F1
#
_cell.length_a   1.000
_cell.length_b   1.000
_cell.length_c   1.000
_cell.angle_alpha   90.00
_cell.angle_beta   90.00
_cell.angle_gamma   90.00
#
_symmetry.space_group_name_H-M   'P 1'
#
loop_
_entity.id
_entity.type
_entity.pdbx_description
1 polymer ?
#
loop_
_entity_poly.entity_id
_entity_poly.type
_entity_poly.pdbx_seq_one_letter_code
_entity_poly.pdbx_strand_id
1 'polypeptide(L)'
;MASPKTAKKHHARLNNPFPRAVPTAAIRDGDAALRLSFASTSKLAHAHDFPVGTRFRLRWDPSRGGEVSLSRVPPSSGGGAMWETVPGVAFLSVASVATEADECRGSFALRDGGARLVPDRQHVDKIRAFYRCDAEAGGSEPDLLRAAAFRPSDATRFPVLVVTGLVSAAKKAGASPSCTCCGLRLRAAGRRARSAAAARPVLSARYWILLEEKTDTQVRFSVKIGDYQWTCSHADPAKSPPATATTTTTTPRLHRASLRLRLSARVQRATTSKRTRLAPAPSRDREEASALLPAPERRPEEFNRVFLTYASSRDERFFGFGEQFSHVEFKGKRVPVLVQEQGIGRGDQPITFAANLVSYRSGGNWSTTYAPSPFYMTSKMRSLYLEGYEYSIFDLTRPDRVQIQIYGNSVQGRILDGDSPTELLTSYTESTGRPPVLPRWITSGAVVGMQGGTDAVRRVWDQLKDYDVPVSAFWLQDWVGQRKTAIGSQLWWNWELDDAHYNGWKDLVDDLRSHGIRTMAYCNPCLVPMDEKPSAKRHLFEEARKLGILVRDDAGEPYMMPNTAFDVAMLDLTNPAAHAWFKSTVLRGMVDRGVSGWMADFGEGLPLDARLHSGEDPVAAHNRYPELWARVNREIADEWRASRRRAAAEGNDVVVDDDDGLVFFVRSGFRESSRWAMLFWEGDQMVSWQANDGIKSSVVGLLSGGLSGFPLNHSDAGGYCTVDLPPFLRYRRSEELLMRWMEVNAFTVVLRTHEGNRPVSNCQFYSSGRTLAHFARCAKMYKAWEFYRARLVGEAARTGLPVARHLFLHYPADERVQALTYQQFLVGTEMLVVPVLDKGRTAVTAYFPSGAGAWRHVWSGDEYGAGVQGGFEAQVEARIGYPAVFVRAGSSVGERFVSNLRNLRVL
;
A
#
# COMPACT_ATOMS: atom_id res chain seq x y z
N MET A 1 -9.27 15.06 14.19
CA MET A 1 -9.99 14.44 13.05
C MET A 1 -11.09 13.52 13.58
N ALA A 2 -12.24 13.48 12.91
CA ALA A 2 -13.29 12.50 13.24
C ALA A 2 -12.96 11.16 12.56
N SER A 3 -12.77 10.10 13.36
CA SER A 3 -12.56 8.74 12.85
C SER A 3 -13.71 8.34 11.91
N PRO A 4 -13.44 7.57 10.83
CA PRO A 4 -14.47 7.08 9.94
C PRO A 4 -15.53 6.31 10.75
N LYS A 5 -16.80 6.44 10.36
CA LYS A 5 -17.83 5.54 10.89
C LYS A 5 -17.65 4.19 10.24
N THR A 6 -17.11 3.23 10.98
CA THR A 6 -16.84 1.88 10.49
C THR A 6 -18.09 1.01 10.67
N ALA A 7 -18.55 0.42 9.57
CA ALA A 7 -19.62 -0.57 9.57
C ALA A 7 -19.03 -1.95 9.29
N LYS A 8 -19.14 -2.86 10.26
CA LYS A 8 -18.70 -4.25 10.11
C LYS A 8 -19.86 -5.10 9.60
N LYS A 9 -19.66 -5.80 8.49
CA LYS A 9 -20.65 -6.75 7.95
C LYS A 9 -20.11 -8.15 8.12
N HIS A 10 -20.51 -8.78 9.22
CA HIS A 10 -20.34 -10.21 9.44
C HIS A 10 -21.71 -10.88 9.29
N HIS A 11 -21.83 -11.76 8.28
CA HIS A 11 -22.81 -12.86 8.19
C HIS A 11 -24.32 -12.57 8.35
N ALA A 12 -24.80 -11.33 8.23
CA ALA A 12 -26.21 -11.03 8.53
C ALA A 12 -27.21 -11.12 7.34
N ARG A 13 -26.77 -11.27 6.07
CA ARG A 13 -27.65 -11.37 4.86
C ARG A 13 -26.95 -12.11 3.72
N LEU A 14 -27.70 -12.52 2.68
CA LEU A 14 -27.13 -12.86 1.35
C LEU A 14 -26.13 -11.76 0.95
N ASN A 15 -24.85 -12.09 0.93
CA ASN A 15 -23.78 -11.13 0.63
C ASN A 15 -23.98 -10.58 -0.79
N ASN A 16 -23.84 -9.26 -0.96
CA ASN A 16 -23.83 -8.67 -2.30
C ASN A 16 -22.53 -9.11 -3.00
N PRO A 17 -22.58 -9.94 -4.06
CA PRO A 17 -21.40 -10.49 -4.69
C PRO A 17 -20.68 -9.48 -5.59
N PHE A 18 -21.29 -8.32 -5.83
CA PHE A 18 -20.71 -7.17 -6.50
C PHE A 18 -20.61 -6.01 -5.49
N PRO A 19 -19.71 -6.09 -4.50
CA PRO A 19 -19.47 -4.97 -3.62
C PRO A 19 -19.08 -3.76 -4.48
N ARG A 20 -19.81 -2.64 -4.33
CA ARG A 20 -19.51 -1.43 -5.10
C ARG A 20 -18.02 -1.08 -4.93
N ALA A 21 -17.34 -0.88 -6.06
CA ALA A 21 -15.98 -0.38 -6.10
C ALA A 21 -15.86 0.95 -5.33
N VAL A 22 -14.63 1.38 -5.04
CA VAL A 22 -14.36 2.74 -4.54
C VAL A 22 -15.17 3.72 -5.40
N PRO A 23 -16.02 4.59 -4.82
CA PRO A 23 -16.93 5.43 -5.60
C PRO A 23 -16.19 6.18 -6.69
N THR A 24 -16.76 6.19 -7.90
CA THR A 24 -16.26 6.92 -9.07
C THR A 24 -16.28 8.43 -8.88
N ALA A 25 -16.98 8.94 -7.86
CA ALA A 25 -17.13 10.36 -7.60
C ALA A 25 -16.34 10.77 -6.35
N ALA A 26 -15.39 11.69 -6.53
CA ALA A 26 -14.94 12.57 -5.46
C ALA A 26 -16.12 13.48 -5.10
N ILE A 27 -16.84 13.15 -4.03
CA ILE A 27 -17.97 13.93 -3.50
C ILE A 27 -19.20 13.91 -4.43
N ARG A 28 -20.40 13.74 -3.87
CA ARG A 28 -21.68 13.81 -4.62
C ARG A 28 -21.89 15.22 -5.21
N ASP A 29 -21.44 15.44 -6.45
CA ASP A 29 -21.95 16.40 -7.45
C ASP A 29 -21.29 16.19 -8.85
N GLY A 30 -20.61 15.06 -9.09
CA GLY A 30 -20.28 14.55 -10.43
C GLY A 30 -18.97 15.03 -11.06
N ASP A 31 -18.26 16.00 -10.47
CA ASP A 31 -16.95 16.41 -10.96
C ASP A 31 -15.84 15.84 -10.07
N ALA A 32 -14.99 14.98 -10.65
CA ALA A 32 -13.75 14.47 -10.04
C ALA A 32 -12.70 15.58 -9.77
N ALA A 33 -13.01 16.82 -10.14
CA ALA A 33 -12.24 17.99 -9.79
C ALA A 33 -13.23 19.10 -9.47
N LEU A 34 -13.22 19.61 -8.24
CA LEU A 34 -13.93 20.83 -7.92
C LEU A 34 -13.53 21.90 -8.95
N ARG A 35 -14.52 22.45 -9.68
CA ARG A 35 -14.31 23.55 -10.61
C ARG A 35 -13.94 24.79 -9.81
N LEU A 36 -12.71 24.84 -9.33
CA LEU A 36 -12.16 26.00 -8.66
C LEU A 36 -11.66 26.96 -9.74
N SER A 37 -12.33 28.10 -9.84
CA SER A 37 -11.77 29.23 -10.57
C SER A 37 -10.61 29.83 -9.77
N PHE A 38 -9.47 30.06 -10.41
CA PHE A 38 -8.43 30.91 -9.85
C PHE A 38 -8.90 32.37 -9.86
N ALA A 39 -8.87 33.06 -8.72
CA ALA A 39 -9.26 34.47 -8.66
C ALA A 39 -8.17 35.35 -9.29
N SER A 40 -8.52 36.16 -10.28
CA SER A 40 -7.59 37.01 -11.05
C SER A 40 -6.90 38.12 -10.25
N THR A 41 -7.31 38.38 -9.01
CA THR A 41 -6.84 39.50 -8.20
C THR A 41 -5.64 39.18 -7.32
N SER A 42 -4.67 38.36 -7.75
CA SER A 42 -3.43 38.17 -6.98
C SER A 42 -2.62 39.47 -6.88
N LYS A 43 -2.00 39.74 -5.73
CA LYS A 43 -1.03 40.84 -5.57
C LYS A 43 0.26 40.62 -6.38
N LEU A 44 0.47 39.41 -6.92
CA LEU A 44 1.64 39.04 -7.72
C LEU A 44 1.36 39.27 -9.21
N ALA A 45 1.45 40.53 -9.65
CA ALA A 45 1.08 40.96 -11.00
C ALA A 45 2.08 40.57 -12.11
N HIS A 46 3.29 40.14 -11.76
CA HIS A 46 4.36 39.84 -12.71
C HIS A 46 4.90 38.42 -12.54
N ALA A 47 5.40 37.84 -13.64
CA ALA A 47 6.11 36.57 -13.57
C ALA A 47 7.39 36.73 -12.76
N HIS A 48 7.68 35.74 -11.91
CA HIS A 48 8.84 35.79 -11.03
C HIS A 48 9.40 34.40 -10.77
N ASP A 49 10.72 34.32 -10.73
CA ASP A 49 11.47 33.10 -10.43
C ASP A 49 11.96 33.16 -8.99
N PHE A 50 11.63 32.15 -8.19
CA PHE A 50 12.04 32.05 -6.79
C PHE A 50 12.98 30.86 -6.59
N PRO A 51 14.14 31.05 -5.94
CA PRO A 51 15.02 29.93 -5.63
C PRO A 51 14.40 29.02 -4.56
N VAL A 52 14.62 27.72 -4.73
CA VAL A 52 14.34 26.68 -3.73
C VAL A 52 15.66 25.93 -3.53
N GLY A 53 16.39 26.32 -2.49
CA GLY A 53 17.77 25.93 -2.28
C GLY A 53 18.69 26.45 -3.39
N THR A 54 19.72 25.66 -3.69
CA THR A 54 20.77 25.95 -4.66
C THR A 54 20.54 25.29 -6.02
N ARG A 55 19.72 24.24 -6.07
CA ARG A 55 19.53 23.40 -7.26
C ARG A 55 18.19 23.57 -7.94
N PHE A 56 17.22 24.22 -7.30
CA PHE A 56 15.86 24.28 -7.81
C PHE A 56 15.31 25.70 -7.84
N ARG A 57 14.32 25.89 -8.70
CA ARG A 57 13.63 27.17 -8.90
C ARG A 57 12.14 26.93 -9.11
N LEU A 58 11.32 27.69 -8.39
CA LEU A 58 9.89 27.79 -8.63
C LEU A 58 9.60 29.04 -9.46
N ARG A 59 8.96 28.89 -10.62
CA ARG A 59 8.45 29.99 -11.43
C ARG A 59 6.97 30.21 -11.16
N TRP A 60 6.58 31.47 -10.98
CA TRP A 60 5.20 31.95 -10.96
C TRP A 60 4.92 32.73 -12.24
N ASP A 61 3.81 32.43 -12.93
CA ASP A 61 3.41 33.14 -14.14
C ASP A 61 1.91 33.54 -14.11
N PRO A 62 1.59 34.81 -13.80
CA PRO A 62 0.22 35.27 -13.77
C PRO A 62 -0.41 35.40 -15.16
N SER A 63 0.39 35.54 -16.23
CA SER A 63 -0.12 35.61 -17.61
C SER A 63 -0.71 34.28 -18.08
N ARG A 64 -0.27 33.17 -17.48
CA ARG A 64 -0.81 31.82 -17.69
C ARG A 64 -1.83 31.43 -16.63
N GLY A 65 -2.54 32.41 -16.07
CA GLY A 65 -3.59 32.17 -15.07
C GLY A 65 -3.05 31.73 -13.71
N GLY A 66 -1.87 32.23 -13.33
CA GLY A 66 -1.26 31.91 -12.03
C GLY A 66 -0.60 30.53 -12.00
N GLU A 67 0.03 30.13 -13.11
CA GLU A 67 0.75 28.87 -13.19
C GLU A 67 1.99 28.90 -12.30
N VAL A 68 2.23 27.78 -11.63
CA VAL A 68 3.43 27.49 -10.85
C VAL A 68 4.15 26.31 -11.50
N SER A 69 5.47 26.44 -11.74
CA SER A 69 6.31 25.34 -12.20
C SER A 69 7.60 25.24 -11.41
N LEU A 70 8.02 24.02 -11.09
CA LEU A 70 9.26 23.69 -10.40
C LEU A 70 10.24 23.05 -11.38
N SER A 71 11.49 23.51 -11.38
CA SER A 71 12.53 23.02 -12.29
C SER A 71 13.90 23.02 -11.63
N ARG A 72 14.80 22.17 -12.15
CA ARG A 72 16.21 22.14 -11.77
C ARG A 72 17.01 23.26 -12.44
N VAL A 73 18.08 23.70 -11.77
CA VAL A 73 19.05 24.70 -12.24
C VAL A 73 20.49 24.15 -12.10
N PRO A 74 21.27 24.02 -13.19
CA PRO A 74 20.84 24.17 -14.59
C PRO A 74 19.80 23.10 -14.98
N PRO A 75 19.01 23.34 -16.05
CA PRO A 75 17.99 22.39 -16.48
C PRO A 75 18.59 21.03 -16.81
N SER A 76 17.82 19.97 -16.56
CA SER A 76 18.17 18.60 -16.93
C SER A 76 18.17 18.44 -18.45
N SER A 77 18.74 17.34 -18.94
CA SER A 77 18.95 17.10 -20.38
C SER A 77 17.67 17.16 -21.22
N GLY A 78 16.50 16.93 -20.61
CA GLY A 78 15.17 17.01 -21.23
C GLY A 78 14.47 18.37 -21.15
N GLY A 79 15.03 19.39 -20.49
CA GLY A 79 14.57 20.79 -20.55
C GLY A 79 13.16 21.10 -20.00
N GLY A 80 12.53 20.19 -19.25
CA GLY A 80 11.14 20.32 -18.78
C GLY A 80 10.99 20.63 -17.29
N ALA A 81 9.81 21.12 -16.90
CA ALA A 81 9.44 21.24 -15.48
C ALA A 81 9.25 19.85 -14.85
N MET A 82 9.83 19.67 -13.66
CA MET A 82 9.68 18.47 -12.84
C MET A 82 8.25 18.33 -12.28
N TRP A 83 7.61 19.48 -12.05
CA TRP A 83 6.23 19.58 -11.58
C TRP A 83 5.65 20.93 -12.01
N GLU A 84 4.41 20.97 -12.47
CA GLU A 84 3.74 22.21 -12.88
C GLU A 84 2.23 22.13 -12.68
N THR A 85 1.60 23.26 -12.37
CA THR A 85 0.15 23.35 -12.19
C THR A 85 -0.58 23.48 -13.52
N VAL A 86 -1.87 23.15 -13.56
CA VAL A 86 -2.69 23.43 -14.73
C VAL A 86 -2.98 24.95 -14.81
N PRO A 87 -2.68 25.64 -15.93
CA PRO A 87 -2.97 27.07 -16.10
C PRO A 87 -4.41 27.45 -15.76
N GLY A 88 -4.61 28.46 -14.92
CA GLY A 88 -5.93 28.98 -14.55
C GLY A 88 -6.80 28.09 -13.65
N VAL A 89 -6.25 26.95 -13.18
CA VAL A 89 -6.95 26.00 -12.32
C VAL A 89 -6.31 26.00 -10.94
N ALA A 90 -7.12 25.93 -9.90
CA ALA A 90 -6.58 25.82 -8.55
C ALA A 90 -5.75 24.54 -8.36
N PHE A 91 -4.54 24.69 -7.83
CA PHE A 91 -3.65 23.58 -7.53
C PHE A 91 -3.85 22.99 -6.13
N LEU A 92 -4.62 23.69 -5.28
CA LEU A 92 -4.99 23.25 -3.95
C LEU A 92 -6.49 23.44 -3.72
N SER A 93 -7.16 22.37 -3.29
CA SER A 93 -8.56 22.40 -2.82
C SER A 93 -8.67 21.69 -1.47
N VAL A 94 -9.75 21.97 -0.74
CA VAL A 94 -10.03 21.32 0.55
C VAL A 94 -11.51 20.98 0.67
N ALA A 95 -11.86 20.00 1.49
CA ALA A 95 -13.25 19.73 1.81
C ALA A 95 -13.42 19.20 3.24
N SER A 96 -14.60 19.41 3.82
CA SER A 96 -15.02 18.74 5.05
C SER A 96 -16.01 17.66 4.69
N VAL A 97 -15.64 16.40 4.93
CA VAL A 97 -16.36 15.23 4.43
C VAL A 97 -16.52 14.19 5.54
N ALA A 98 -17.70 13.58 5.64
CA ALA A 98 -17.90 12.42 6.49
C ALA A 98 -17.40 11.16 5.75
N THR A 99 -16.61 10.33 6.43
CA THR A 99 -16.11 9.07 5.88
C THR A 99 -16.87 7.90 6.48
N GLU A 100 -17.28 6.97 5.63
CA GLU A 100 -17.74 5.64 6.03
C GLU A 100 -16.67 4.62 5.62
N ALA A 101 -16.35 3.69 6.51
CA ALA A 101 -15.49 2.55 6.21
C ALA A 101 -16.30 1.26 6.28
N ASP A 102 -16.18 0.42 5.24
CA ASP A 102 -16.72 -0.94 5.22
C ASP A 102 -15.53 -1.89 5.33
N GLU A 103 -15.54 -2.74 6.35
CA GLU A 103 -14.45 -3.65 6.69
C GLU A 103 -14.94 -5.09 6.74
N CYS A 104 -14.21 -6.00 6.10
CA CYS A 104 -14.42 -7.44 6.24
C CYS A 104 -13.10 -8.18 6.02
N ARG A 105 -12.58 -8.83 7.07
CA ARG A 105 -11.43 -9.75 7.02
C ARG A 105 -10.21 -9.17 6.27
N GLY A 106 -9.74 -8.00 6.69
CA GLY A 106 -8.60 -7.33 6.06
C GLY A 106 -8.89 -6.72 4.68
N SER A 107 -10.13 -6.77 4.18
CA SER A 107 -10.58 -5.99 3.02
C SER A 107 -11.31 -4.74 3.47
N PHE A 108 -10.94 -3.59 2.92
CA PHE A 108 -11.46 -2.29 3.31
C PHE A 108 -12.08 -1.55 2.12
N ALA A 109 -13.09 -0.74 2.38
CA ALA A 109 -13.57 0.29 1.47
C ALA A 109 -13.93 1.54 2.24
N LEU A 110 -13.14 2.60 2.03
CA LEU A 110 -13.48 3.92 2.51
C LEU A 110 -14.30 4.66 1.46
N ARG A 111 -15.33 5.36 1.91
CA ARG A 111 -16.22 6.14 1.06
C ARG A 111 -16.50 7.49 1.69
N ASP A 112 -16.41 8.49 0.85
CA ASP A 112 -16.80 9.85 1.18
C ASP A 112 -18.31 10.01 1.02
N GLY A 113 -18.94 10.53 2.07
CA GLY A 113 -20.33 11.00 2.02
C GLY A 113 -20.47 12.33 1.27
N GLY A 114 -21.58 13.02 1.51
CA GLY A 114 -21.75 14.39 1.01
C GLY A 114 -20.72 15.32 1.67
N ALA A 115 -19.99 16.10 0.88
CA ALA A 115 -19.15 17.15 1.42
C ALA A 115 -20.04 18.23 2.03
N ARG A 116 -19.68 18.64 3.25
CA ARG A 116 -20.41 19.65 4.02
C ARG A 116 -19.94 21.04 3.65
N LEU A 117 -18.64 21.19 3.42
CA LEU A 117 -17.99 22.44 3.09
C LEU A 117 -16.98 22.21 1.97
N VAL A 118 -17.11 22.99 0.89
CA VAL A 118 -16.20 22.93 -0.24
C VAL A 118 -15.97 24.34 -0.79
N PRO A 119 -14.76 24.91 -0.62
CA PRO A 119 -14.34 26.12 -1.32
C PRO A 119 -14.51 25.99 -2.82
N ASP A 120 -14.86 27.10 -3.49
CA ASP A 120 -15.00 27.21 -4.94
C ASP A 120 -13.94 28.14 -5.57
N ARG A 121 -13.06 28.74 -4.75
CA ARG A 121 -12.00 29.65 -5.18
C ARG A 121 -10.70 29.45 -4.42
N GLN A 122 -9.58 29.46 -5.15
CA GLN A 122 -8.23 29.59 -4.60
C GLN A 122 -7.67 30.98 -4.92
N HIS A 123 -6.96 31.57 -3.96
CA HIS A 123 -6.24 32.82 -4.10
C HIS A 123 -4.83 32.71 -3.51
N VAL A 124 -3.81 33.16 -4.24
CA VAL A 124 -2.41 33.21 -3.77
C VAL A 124 -2.09 34.63 -3.30
N ASP A 125 -1.82 34.76 -2.00
CA ASP A 125 -1.50 36.03 -1.32
C ASP A 125 -0.06 36.46 -1.60
N LYS A 126 0.89 35.55 -1.35
CA LYS A 126 2.33 35.85 -1.34
C LYS A 126 3.14 34.57 -1.61
N ILE A 127 4.19 34.72 -2.43
CA ILE A 127 5.27 33.74 -2.61
C ILE A 127 6.54 34.42 -2.11
N ARG A 128 7.27 33.79 -1.19
CA ARG A 128 8.49 34.36 -0.61
C ARG A 128 9.56 33.30 -0.36
N ALA A 129 10.78 33.59 -0.81
CA ALA A 129 11.98 32.86 -0.44
C ALA A 129 12.53 33.43 0.87
N PHE A 130 12.85 32.53 1.80
CA PHE A 130 13.46 32.85 3.09
C PHE A 130 14.89 32.31 3.09
N TYR A 131 15.82 33.14 3.53
CA TYR A 131 17.23 32.80 3.69
C TYR A 131 17.53 32.51 5.16
N ARG A 132 18.75 32.01 5.43
CA ARG A 132 19.16 31.65 6.80
C ARG A 132 19.02 32.81 7.79
N CYS A 133 19.40 34.02 7.36
CA CYS A 133 19.26 35.24 8.17
C CYS A 133 17.81 35.54 8.56
N ASP A 134 16.84 35.21 7.71
CA ASP A 134 15.41 35.48 7.97
C ASP A 134 14.84 34.53 9.05
N ALA A 135 15.42 33.34 9.18
CA ALA A 135 15.05 32.38 10.23
C ALA A 135 15.62 32.76 11.61
N GLU A 136 16.75 33.49 11.62
CA GLU A 136 17.47 33.91 12.81
C GLU A 136 17.03 35.30 13.32
N ALA A 137 16.54 36.17 12.43
CA ALA A 137 16.06 37.50 12.76
C ALA A 137 14.65 37.46 13.41
N GLY A 138 14.54 37.76 14.70
CA GLY A 138 13.32 37.67 15.52
C GLY A 138 12.16 38.65 15.23
N GLY A 139 11.81 38.89 13.96
CA GLY A 139 10.69 39.74 13.53
C GLY A 139 9.37 39.00 13.23
N SER A 140 8.49 39.59 12.40
CA SER A 140 7.22 38.95 11.94
C SER A 140 7.42 37.81 10.91
N GLU A 141 8.66 37.58 10.50
CA GLU A 141 9.07 36.58 9.50
C GLU A 141 9.15 35.16 10.06
N PRO A 142 9.69 34.94 11.29
CA PRO A 142 9.50 33.72 12.07
C PRO A 142 8.06 33.22 12.15
N ASP A 143 7.05 34.10 12.17
CA ASP A 143 5.65 33.71 12.31
C ASP A 143 5.09 33.01 11.05
N LEU A 144 5.54 33.38 9.85
CA LEU A 144 5.13 32.71 8.61
C LEU A 144 5.76 31.32 8.48
N LEU A 145 7.05 31.20 8.83
CA LEU A 145 7.74 29.92 8.84
C LEU A 145 7.14 28.98 9.90
N ARG A 146 6.85 29.49 11.11
CA ARG A 146 6.14 28.74 12.16
C ARG A 146 4.72 28.36 11.74
N ALA A 147 3.98 29.26 11.09
CA ALA A 147 2.64 28.96 10.59
C ALA A 147 2.67 27.82 9.56
N ALA A 148 3.67 27.80 8.68
CA ALA A 148 3.97 26.71 7.74
C ALA A 148 4.55 25.46 8.42
N ALA A 149 4.64 25.42 9.76
CA ALA A 149 5.24 24.35 10.55
C ALA A 149 6.70 24.03 10.19
N PHE A 150 7.43 25.01 9.65
CA PHE A 150 8.84 24.89 9.35
C PHE A 150 9.67 25.02 10.64
N ARG A 151 10.64 24.11 10.81
CA ARG A 151 11.64 24.18 11.87
C ARG A 151 13.02 24.06 11.20
N PRO A 152 13.83 25.13 11.18
CA PRO A 152 15.16 25.07 10.60
C PRO A 152 16.04 24.11 11.40
N SER A 153 16.94 23.43 10.71
CA SER A 153 18.03 22.65 11.29
C SER A 153 19.35 23.00 10.61
N ASP A 154 20.47 22.56 11.17
CA ASP A 154 21.79 22.79 10.55
C ASP A 154 21.89 22.21 9.14
N ALA A 155 21.14 21.13 8.87
CA ALA A 155 21.05 20.47 7.57
C ALA A 155 20.12 21.16 6.57
N THR A 156 19.38 22.21 6.97
CA THR A 156 18.48 22.93 6.06
C THR A 156 19.28 23.62 4.95
N ARG A 157 18.89 23.34 3.70
CA ARG A 157 19.40 24.02 2.52
C ARG A 157 18.53 25.23 2.18
N PHE A 158 19.06 26.41 2.44
CA PHE A 158 18.41 27.68 2.12
C PHE A 158 18.73 28.13 0.68
N PRO A 159 17.87 28.96 0.05
CA PRO A 159 16.61 29.48 0.58
C PRO A 159 15.47 28.45 0.60
N VAL A 160 14.56 28.56 1.58
CA VAL A 160 13.29 27.79 1.61
C VAL A 160 12.16 28.68 1.10
N LEU A 161 11.19 28.10 0.40
CA LEU A 161 10.13 28.88 -0.22
C LEU A 161 8.78 28.64 0.46
N VAL A 162 8.04 29.71 0.75
CA VAL A 162 6.67 29.61 1.25
C VAL A 162 5.70 30.31 0.30
N VAL A 163 4.70 29.57 -0.14
CA VAL A 163 3.51 30.08 -0.82
C VAL A 163 2.39 30.16 0.20
N THR A 164 1.76 31.32 0.33
CA THR A 164 0.61 31.53 1.22
C THR A 164 -0.59 32.00 0.43
N GLY A 165 -1.77 31.61 0.86
CA GLY A 165 -3.01 32.00 0.19
C GLY A 165 -4.26 31.64 0.98
N LEU A 166 -5.40 31.79 0.32
CA LEU A 166 -6.74 31.54 0.84
C LEU A 166 -7.51 30.60 -0.09
N VAL A 167 -8.19 29.63 0.51
CA VAL A 167 -9.29 28.90 -0.14
C VAL A 167 -10.60 29.44 0.40
N SER A 168 -11.56 29.74 -0.47
CA SER A 168 -12.84 30.34 -0.05
C SER A 168 -14.06 29.77 -0.75
N ALA A 169 -15.21 29.78 -0.07
CA ALA A 169 -16.51 29.33 -0.56
C ALA A 169 -17.56 30.44 -0.42
N ALA A 170 -18.34 30.71 -1.49
CA ALA A 170 -19.56 31.50 -1.37
C ALA A 170 -20.76 30.63 -0.95
N LYS A 171 -21.57 31.07 0.02
CA LYS A 171 -22.80 30.34 0.43
C LYS A 171 -23.78 30.21 -0.76
N LYS A 172 -24.18 28.97 -1.14
CA LYS A 172 -25.17 28.69 -2.22
C LYS A 172 -26.49 29.45 -1.98
N ALA A 173 -27.08 30.02 -3.03
CA ALA A 173 -28.35 30.75 -2.97
C ALA A 173 -29.50 29.80 -2.61
N GLY A 174 -30.12 30.00 -1.44
CA GLY A 174 -31.28 29.21 -0.98
C GLY A 174 -31.27 28.83 0.50
N ALA A 175 -30.12 28.91 1.18
CA ALA A 175 -30.04 28.72 2.63
C ALA A 175 -30.37 30.03 3.37
N SER A 176 -31.25 29.95 4.39
CA SER A 176 -31.72 31.06 5.25
C SER A 176 -30.65 32.14 5.52
N PRO A 177 -31.01 33.45 5.44
CA PRO A 177 -30.08 34.58 5.56
C PRO A 177 -29.78 34.91 7.04
N SER A 178 -29.60 33.90 7.89
CA SER A 178 -29.09 34.12 9.25
C SER A 178 -27.56 34.05 9.24
N CYS A 179 -26.88 35.16 9.55
CA CYS A 179 -25.46 35.11 9.91
C CYS A 179 -25.31 34.55 11.32
N THR A 180 -24.60 33.44 11.46
CA THR A 180 -24.24 32.86 12.77
C THR A 180 -23.25 33.73 13.55
N CYS A 181 -22.57 34.66 12.89
CA CYS A 181 -21.63 35.59 13.50
C CYS A 181 -22.25 36.61 14.47
N CYS A 182 -23.51 37.01 14.24
CA CYS A 182 -24.13 38.13 14.94
C CYS A 182 -25.57 37.86 15.42
N GLY A 183 -26.10 36.64 15.23
CA GLY A 183 -27.45 36.27 15.67
C GLY A 183 -28.62 37.01 15.01
N LEU A 184 -28.34 37.97 14.10
CA LEU A 184 -29.36 38.77 13.42
C LEU A 184 -30.09 37.93 12.36
N ARG A 185 -31.37 37.65 12.63
CA ARG A 185 -32.33 37.34 11.57
C ARG A 185 -32.57 38.62 10.79
N LEU A 186 -32.14 38.68 9.52
CA LEU A 186 -32.57 39.73 8.59
C LEU A 186 -34.10 39.65 8.45
N ARG A 187 -34.84 40.41 9.28
CA ARG A 187 -36.25 40.72 9.00
C ARG A 187 -36.27 41.51 7.71
N ALA A 188 -37.16 41.14 6.80
CA ALA A 188 -37.39 41.83 5.54
C ALA A 188 -37.70 43.31 5.80
N ALA A 189 -36.70 44.17 5.70
CA ALA A 189 -36.87 45.62 5.71
C ALA A 189 -37.20 46.08 4.29
N GLY A 190 -38.18 46.99 4.20
CA GLY A 190 -38.86 47.38 2.97
C GLY A 190 -37.97 47.99 1.87
N ARG A 191 -38.62 48.22 0.72
CA ARG A 191 -38.10 48.53 -0.63
C ARG A 191 -37.12 49.72 -0.80
N ARG A 192 -36.48 50.27 0.24
CA ARG A 192 -35.54 51.41 0.13
C ARG A 192 -34.08 51.14 0.53
N ALA A 193 -33.68 49.91 0.83
CA ALA A 193 -32.27 49.55 1.10
C ALA A 193 -31.65 48.68 0.00
N ARG A 194 -31.76 49.07 -1.28
CA ARG A 194 -31.21 48.33 -2.43
C ARG A 194 -29.82 48.77 -2.90
N SER A 195 -29.17 49.74 -2.25
CA SER A 195 -27.85 50.25 -2.68
C SER A 195 -26.64 49.80 -1.84
N ALA A 196 -26.83 48.96 -0.82
CA ALA A 196 -25.74 48.26 -0.15
C ALA A 196 -25.96 46.76 -0.33
N ALA A 197 -25.35 46.18 -1.36
CA ALA A 197 -25.32 44.73 -1.52
C ALA A 197 -24.56 44.14 -0.32
N ALA A 198 -25.29 43.66 0.70
CA ALA A 198 -24.71 43.00 1.86
C ALA A 198 -23.80 41.86 1.37
N ALA A 199 -22.48 42.02 1.53
CA ALA A 199 -21.53 41.01 1.08
C ALA A 199 -21.84 39.69 1.80
N ARG A 200 -22.09 38.64 1.02
CA ARG A 200 -22.45 37.31 1.51
C ARG A 200 -21.34 36.79 2.42
N PRO A 201 -21.68 36.03 3.48
CA PRO A 201 -20.66 35.43 4.31
C PRO A 201 -19.78 34.48 3.47
N VAL A 202 -18.47 34.71 3.52
CA VAL A 202 -17.46 33.89 2.83
C VAL A 202 -16.81 33.01 3.89
N LEU A 203 -16.86 31.70 3.65
CA LEU A 203 -16.03 30.76 4.39
C LEU A 203 -14.64 30.83 3.77
N SER A 204 -13.60 31.04 4.56
CA SER A 204 -12.22 31.02 4.05
C SER A 204 -11.27 30.32 5.02
N ALA A 205 -10.29 29.60 4.50
CA ALA A 205 -9.16 29.11 5.27
C ALA A 205 -7.85 29.53 4.62
N ARG A 206 -6.87 29.89 5.44
CA ARG A 206 -5.49 30.12 4.97
C ARG A 206 -4.83 28.79 4.68
N TYR A 207 -3.96 28.78 3.69
CA TYR A 207 -3.05 27.67 3.44
C TYR A 207 -1.61 28.15 3.32
N TRP A 208 -0.70 27.24 3.61
CA TRP A 208 0.74 27.40 3.45
C TRP A 208 1.28 26.21 2.68
N ILE A 209 2.07 26.48 1.63
CA ILE A 209 2.88 25.48 0.93
C ILE A 209 4.33 25.84 1.16
N LEU A 210 5.08 24.97 1.80
CA LEU A 210 6.51 25.10 1.98
C LEU A 210 7.22 24.20 0.97
N LEU A 211 8.22 24.72 0.27
CA LEU A 211 9.16 23.96 -0.54
C LEU A 211 10.58 24.08 0.03
N GLU A 212 11.25 22.94 0.17
CA GLU A 212 12.59 22.84 0.74
C GLU A 212 13.45 21.88 -0.10
N GLU A 213 14.65 22.32 -0.51
CA GLU A 213 15.64 21.42 -1.09
C GLU A 213 16.15 20.46 -0.01
N LYS A 214 15.96 19.15 -0.22
CA LYS A 214 16.47 18.11 0.71
C LYS A 214 17.77 17.51 0.24
N THR A 215 17.88 17.26 -1.06
CA THR A 215 19.07 16.75 -1.71
C THR A 215 19.20 17.40 -3.08
N ASP A 216 20.28 17.09 -3.80
CA ASP A 216 20.50 17.56 -5.17
C ASP A 216 19.46 17.01 -6.18
N THR A 217 18.58 16.09 -5.74
CA THR A 217 17.58 15.40 -6.56
C THR A 217 16.18 15.48 -5.96
N GLN A 218 15.97 16.19 -4.84
CA GLN A 218 14.69 16.16 -4.12
C GLN A 218 14.30 17.52 -3.56
N VAL A 219 13.06 17.91 -3.88
CA VAL A 219 12.36 19.03 -3.24
C VAL A 219 11.24 18.47 -2.39
N ARG A 220 11.31 18.70 -1.08
CA ARG A 220 10.19 18.40 -0.18
C ARG A 220 9.14 19.49 -0.32
N PHE A 221 7.88 19.08 -0.37
CA PHE A 221 6.75 19.97 -0.20
C PHE A 221 5.96 19.61 1.06
N SER A 222 5.41 20.62 1.73
CA SER A 222 4.39 20.41 2.75
C SER A 222 3.27 21.42 2.58
N VAL A 223 2.03 20.95 2.71
CA VAL A 223 0.84 21.78 2.62
C VAL A 223 0.11 21.69 3.96
N LYS A 224 -0.20 22.85 4.53
CA LYS A 224 -0.97 22.97 5.75
C LYS A 224 -2.18 23.85 5.52
N ILE A 225 -3.32 23.41 6.02
CA ILE A 225 -4.58 24.16 5.99
C ILE A 225 -4.84 24.69 7.40
N GLY A 226 -5.10 25.99 7.51
CA GLY A 226 -5.49 26.62 8.77
C GLY A 226 -6.96 26.45 9.07
N ASP A 227 -7.36 26.84 10.27
CA ASP A 227 -8.77 26.82 10.67
C ASP A 227 -9.59 27.74 9.77
N TYR A 228 -10.84 27.32 9.51
CA TYR A 228 -11.74 28.12 8.70
C TYR A 228 -12.27 29.32 9.50
N GLN A 229 -12.39 30.45 8.82
CA GLN A 229 -12.96 31.68 9.36
C GLN A 229 -14.23 32.04 8.59
N TRP A 230 -15.23 32.53 9.32
CA TRP A 230 -16.44 33.12 8.74
C TRP A 230 -16.27 34.63 8.69
N THR A 231 -16.17 35.19 7.48
CA THR A 231 -16.21 36.64 7.30
C THR A 231 -17.58 37.06 6.82
N CYS A 232 -18.15 38.11 7.41
CA CYS A 232 -19.40 38.73 6.95
C CYS A 232 -19.22 40.25 6.91
N SER A 233 -20.00 40.95 6.08
CA SER A 233 -19.97 42.41 5.91
C SER A 233 -20.31 43.23 7.16
N HIS A 234 -20.71 42.60 8.26
CA HIS A 234 -21.09 43.27 9.52
C HIS A 234 -19.91 43.34 10.52
N ALA A 235 -18.80 42.68 10.22
CA ALA A 235 -17.60 42.69 11.06
C ALA A 235 -16.65 43.79 10.56
N ASP A 236 -16.98 45.04 10.87
CA ASP A 236 -16.01 46.14 10.81
C ASP A 236 -15.31 46.20 12.18
N PRO A 237 -14.02 45.85 12.31
CA PRO A 237 -13.34 45.77 13.61
C PRO A 237 -13.14 47.14 14.29
N ALA A 238 -13.55 48.25 13.66
CA ALA A 238 -13.30 49.61 14.13
C ALA A 238 -14.43 50.26 14.96
N LYS A 239 -15.53 49.56 15.29
CA LYS A 239 -16.61 50.13 16.12
C LYS A 239 -17.11 49.17 17.19
N SER A 240 -16.54 49.29 18.39
CA SER A 240 -17.16 48.78 19.62
C SER A 240 -18.23 49.77 20.10
N PRO A 241 -19.47 49.35 20.44
CA PRO A 241 -20.39 50.19 21.21
C PRO A 241 -20.28 49.90 22.72
N PRO A 242 -20.61 50.88 23.58
CA PRO A 242 -20.28 50.87 25.00
C PRO A 242 -21.21 50.00 25.84
N ALA A 243 -20.73 49.61 27.02
CA ALA A 243 -21.47 48.86 28.01
C ALA A 243 -22.64 49.69 28.60
N THR A 244 -23.85 49.13 28.64
CA THR A 244 -24.92 49.62 29.52
C THR A 244 -25.88 48.52 29.98
N ALA A 245 -25.83 48.29 31.29
CA ALA A 245 -26.88 48.14 32.30
C ALA A 245 -28.24 47.49 31.98
N THR A 246 -28.58 46.55 32.88
CA THR A 246 -29.88 45.99 33.27
C THR A 246 -31.00 47.01 33.52
N THR A 247 -32.23 46.67 33.11
CA THR A 247 -33.46 46.87 33.92
C THR A 247 -34.64 46.03 33.41
N THR A 248 -35.30 45.38 34.36
CA THR A 248 -36.56 44.59 34.32
C THR A 248 -37.81 45.45 34.16
N THR A 249 -38.88 44.92 33.53
CA THR A 249 -40.30 44.94 34.02
C THR A 249 -41.28 44.14 33.12
N THR A 250 -41.96 43.14 33.73
CA THR A 250 -43.40 42.74 33.72
C THR A 250 -44.39 43.46 32.76
N THR A 251 -45.46 42.92 32.14
CA THR A 251 -46.48 41.81 32.32
C THR A 251 -47.50 41.93 31.13
N PRO A 252 -48.66 41.22 31.01
CA PRO A 252 -49.00 39.79 31.08
C PRO A 252 -49.78 39.26 29.84
N ARG A 253 -50.15 37.97 29.86
CA ARG A 253 -50.89 37.21 28.83
C ARG A 253 -52.42 37.46 28.85
N LEU A 254 -53.07 37.28 27.70
CA LEU A 254 -54.50 36.97 27.57
C LEU A 254 -54.72 35.78 26.60
N HIS A 255 -55.54 34.83 27.04
CA HIS A 255 -55.99 33.63 26.34
C HIS A 255 -57.20 33.92 25.44
N ARG A 256 -57.35 33.18 24.33
CA ARG A 256 -58.65 32.81 23.76
C ARG A 256 -58.60 31.43 23.10
N ALA A 257 -59.63 30.64 23.39
CA ALA A 257 -59.85 29.27 22.94
C ALA A 257 -60.79 29.21 21.73
N SER A 258 -60.73 28.14 20.94
CA SER A 258 -61.85 27.72 20.08
C SER A 258 -61.85 26.22 19.80
N LEU A 259 -63.01 25.61 20.08
CA LEU A 259 -63.44 24.22 19.86
C LEU A 259 -63.34 23.75 18.40
N ARG A 260 -63.22 22.43 18.20
CA ARG A 260 -63.61 21.74 16.96
C ARG A 260 -64.51 20.54 17.24
N LEU A 261 -65.69 20.54 16.60
CA LEU A 261 -66.66 19.46 16.55
C LEU A 261 -66.29 18.40 15.49
N ARG A 262 -66.72 17.16 15.76
CA ARG A 262 -66.66 15.99 14.88
C ARG A 262 -67.93 15.86 14.04
N LEU A 263 -67.81 15.28 12.84
CA LEU A 263 -68.90 14.62 12.14
C LEU A 263 -68.38 13.40 11.37
N SER A 264 -69.25 12.40 11.26
CA SER A 264 -69.02 11.02 10.84
C SER A 264 -69.98 10.64 9.70
N ALA A 265 -69.54 9.84 8.71
CA ALA A 265 -70.39 8.88 8.00
C ALA A 265 -69.58 7.92 7.10
N ARG A 266 -70.08 6.68 7.02
CA ARG A 266 -69.62 5.47 6.29
C ARG A 266 -70.03 5.47 4.81
N VAL A 267 -69.40 4.63 3.96
CA VAL A 267 -70.06 3.58 3.10
C VAL A 267 -69.03 2.48 2.73
N GLN A 268 -69.51 1.24 2.60
CA GLN A 268 -68.85 -0.08 2.45
C GLN A 268 -68.67 -0.59 0.99
N ARG A 269 -67.77 -1.57 0.77
CA ARG A 269 -67.96 -2.95 0.21
C ARG A 269 -66.59 -3.55 -0.21
N ALA A 270 -66.06 -4.58 0.46
CA ALA A 270 -66.18 -6.06 0.25
C ALA A 270 -65.58 -6.54 -1.11
N THR A 271 -64.59 -7.46 -1.18
CA THR A 271 -64.70 -8.92 -0.89
C THR A 271 -63.34 -9.65 -0.66
N THR A 272 -63.32 -10.55 0.34
CA THR A 272 -62.68 -11.91 0.51
C THR A 272 -61.33 -12.28 -0.15
N SER A 273 -60.33 -13.00 0.43
CA SER A 273 -60.35 -14.12 1.40
C SER A 273 -58.93 -14.48 1.95
N LYS A 274 -58.82 -14.68 3.28
CA LYS A 274 -58.05 -15.68 4.13
C LYS A 274 -56.66 -16.20 3.65
N ARG A 275 -55.61 -16.36 4.48
CA ARG A 275 -55.54 -17.06 5.80
C ARG A 275 -54.15 -16.85 6.50
N THR A 276 -54.20 -16.39 7.76
CA THR A 276 -53.32 -16.60 8.96
C THR A 276 -51.89 -17.16 8.91
N ARG A 277 -50.96 -16.51 9.65
CA ARG A 277 -50.27 -17.08 10.84
C ARG A 277 -49.70 -15.99 11.77
N LEU A 278 -49.76 -16.28 13.08
CA LEU A 278 -49.47 -15.45 14.26
C LEU A 278 -47.98 -15.07 14.42
N ALA A 279 -47.73 -13.90 15.02
CA ALA A 279 -46.53 -13.58 15.81
C ALA A 279 -46.90 -12.58 16.94
N PRO A 280 -46.27 -12.66 18.13
CA PRO A 280 -46.74 -12.00 19.35
C PRO A 280 -46.32 -10.52 19.44
N ALA A 281 -47.08 -9.76 20.24
CA ALA A 281 -46.90 -8.34 20.51
C ALA A 281 -45.65 -8.02 21.35
N PRO A 282 -44.98 -6.88 21.15
CA PRO A 282 -44.16 -6.25 22.19
C PRO A 282 -44.96 -5.21 22.96
N SER A 283 -44.83 -5.28 24.28
CA SER A 283 -45.32 -4.33 25.28
C SER A 283 -44.76 -2.93 25.03
N ARG A 284 -45.67 -1.95 25.01
CA ARG A 284 -45.37 -0.57 25.37
C ARG A 284 -45.06 -0.55 26.85
N ASP A 285 -43.89 -0.03 27.22
CA ASP A 285 -43.68 0.85 28.37
C ASP A 285 -42.19 1.10 28.56
N ARG A 286 -41.75 2.31 28.18
CA ARG A 286 -40.63 3.13 28.72
C ARG A 286 -40.12 4.09 27.65
N GLU A 287 -40.95 5.07 27.32
CA GLU A 287 -40.52 6.32 26.70
C GLU A 287 -41.08 7.45 27.57
N GLU A 288 -40.37 7.80 28.65
CA GLU A 288 -40.49 9.12 29.32
C GLU A 288 -39.39 9.25 30.39
N ALA A 289 -38.14 9.41 29.95
CA ALA A 289 -37.04 9.99 30.73
C ALA A 289 -35.86 10.31 29.80
N SER A 290 -36.04 11.26 28.88
CA SER A 290 -34.93 11.87 28.15
C SER A 290 -35.27 13.31 27.79
N ALA A 291 -35.39 14.13 28.82
CA ALA A 291 -35.35 15.58 28.69
C ALA A 291 -34.26 16.07 29.64
N LEU A 292 -33.35 16.90 29.13
CA LEU A 292 -32.11 17.41 29.74
C LEU A 292 -30.85 16.59 29.44
N LEU A 293 -30.59 16.32 28.16
CA LEU A 293 -29.21 16.33 27.66
C LEU A 293 -28.95 17.69 27.01
N PRO A 294 -27.84 18.38 27.31
CA PRO A 294 -27.48 19.58 26.57
C PRO A 294 -27.39 19.23 25.08
N ALA A 295 -27.87 20.14 24.23
CA ALA A 295 -27.73 19.99 22.78
C ALA A 295 -26.27 19.66 22.44
N PRO A 296 -25.99 18.71 21.54
CA PRO A 296 -24.62 18.34 21.22
C PRO A 296 -23.87 19.61 20.80
N GLU A 297 -22.79 19.93 21.51
CA GLU A 297 -21.87 20.99 21.11
C GLU A 297 -21.51 20.75 19.65
N ARG A 298 -21.95 21.64 18.75
CA ARG A 298 -21.53 21.61 17.35
C ARG A 298 -20.04 21.91 17.32
N ARG A 299 -19.22 20.86 17.33
CA ARG A 299 -17.78 20.96 17.06
C ARG A 299 -17.58 21.73 15.74
N PRO A 300 -16.62 22.66 15.65
CA PRO A 300 -16.26 23.29 14.39
C PRO A 300 -15.96 22.21 13.34
N GLU A 301 -16.53 22.30 12.14
CA GLU A 301 -16.31 21.31 11.08
C GLU A 301 -14.95 21.53 10.41
N GLU A 302 -13.93 20.79 10.83
CA GLU A 302 -12.58 20.88 10.24
C GLU A 302 -12.54 20.41 8.77
N PHE A 303 -11.66 21.02 7.97
CA PHE A 303 -11.27 20.45 6.68
C PHE A 303 -10.48 19.16 6.94
N ASN A 304 -10.92 18.05 6.36
CA ASN A 304 -10.30 16.73 6.51
C ASN A 304 -10.05 16.05 5.16
N ARG A 305 -10.14 16.82 4.07
CA ARG A 305 -9.70 16.45 2.74
C ARG A 305 -8.83 17.55 2.18
N VAL A 306 -7.68 17.16 1.64
CA VAL A 306 -6.81 18.01 0.84
C VAL A 306 -6.74 17.42 -0.56
N PHE A 307 -6.84 18.27 -1.58
CA PHE A 307 -6.66 17.89 -2.98
C PHE A 307 -5.52 18.69 -3.59
N LEU A 308 -4.53 17.99 -4.14
CA LEU A 308 -3.46 18.59 -4.94
C LEU A 308 -3.74 18.33 -6.41
N THR A 309 -3.76 19.37 -7.24
CA THR A 309 -4.02 19.25 -8.68
C THR A 309 -2.88 19.87 -9.47
N TYR A 310 -2.35 19.11 -10.43
CA TYR A 310 -1.24 19.54 -11.29
C TYR A 310 -1.35 18.96 -12.68
N ALA A 311 -0.60 19.52 -13.63
CA ALA A 311 -0.70 19.17 -15.04
C ALA A 311 -0.05 17.82 -15.34
N SER A 312 -0.67 17.09 -16.26
CA SER A 312 -0.14 15.87 -16.84
C SER A 312 -0.73 15.72 -18.24
N SER A 313 0.07 15.40 -19.24
CA SER A 313 -0.43 15.28 -20.60
C SER A 313 -1.12 13.94 -20.86
N ARG A 314 -1.85 13.83 -21.98
CA ARG A 314 -2.65 12.63 -22.30
C ARG A 314 -1.78 11.39 -22.57
N ASP A 315 -0.61 11.61 -23.15
CA ASP A 315 0.42 10.64 -23.53
C ASP A 315 1.35 10.26 -22.36
N GLU A 316 1.29 10.98 -21.23
CA GLU A 316 2.08 10.65 -20.06
C GLU A 316 1.56 9.39 -19.37
N ARG A 317 2.46 8.42 -19.16
CA ARG A 317 2.18 7.12 -18.54
C ARG A 317 2.75 7.08 -17.12
N PHE A 318 2.08 6.38 -16.21
CA PHE A 318 2.40 6.35 -14.79
C PHE A 318 2.77 4.94 -14.33
N PHE A 319 3.89 4.82 -13.62
CA PHE A 319 4.45 3.57 -13.10
C PHE A 319 4.75 3.69 -11.61
N GLY A 320 4.55 2.61 -10.84
CA GLY A 320 4.80 2.57 -9.40
C GLY A 320 3.59 2.07 -8.62
N PHE A 321 3.21 2.83 -7.59
CA PHE A 321 2.08 2.56 -6.69
C PHE A 321 2.17 1.32 -5.78
N GLY A 322 3.38 0.79 -5.59
CA GLY A 322 3.64 -0.40 -4.78
C GLY A 322 3.62 -1.68 -5.62
N GLU A 323 3.46 -2.80 -4.93
CA GLU A 323 3.24 -4.10 -5.57
C GLU A 323 1.80 -4.18 -6.06
N GLN A 324 1.59 -4.27 -7.37
CA GLN A 324 0.30 -4.23 -8.02
C GLN A 324 0.19 -5.44 -8.95
N PHE A 325 -0.97 -6.10 -8.97
CA PHE A 325 -1.09 -7.42 -9.61
C PHE A 325 -1.91 -7.42 -10.90
N SER A 326 -2.59 -6.32 -11.20
CA SER A 326 -3.44 -6.18 -12.41
C SER A 326 -2.86 -5.25 -13.47
N HIS A 327 -2.10 -4.24 -13.05
CA HIS A 327 -1.64 -3.16 -13.91
C HIS A 327 -0.22 -2.73 -13.53
N VAL A 328 0.59 -2.41 -14.55
CA VAL A 328 1.89 -1.76 -14.40
C VAL A 328 1.80 -0.27 -14.74
N GLU A 329 0.88 0.10 -15.64
CA GLU A 329 0.61 1.47 -16.10
C GLU A 329 -0.75 1.96 -15.59
N PHE A 330 -0.80 3.20 -15.07
CA PHE A 330 -1.94 3.72 -14.30
C PHE A 330 -2.65 4.95 -14.88
N LYS A 331 -2.23 5.52 -16.01
CA LYS A 331 -2.98 6.60 -16.66
C LYS A 331 -4.40 6.13 -16.98
N GLY A 332 -5.38 6.99 -16.75
CA GLY A 332 -6.80 6.65 -16.89
C GLY A 332 -7.39 5.93 -15.68
N LYS A 333 -6.62 5.68 -14.61
CA LYS A 333 -7.09 4.97 -13.40
C LYS A 333 -7.13 5.88 -12.18
N ARG A 334 -7.88 5.44 -11.17
CA ARG A 334 -7.93 6.06 -9.85
C ARG A 334 -7.34 5.07 -8.85
N VAL A 335 -6.17 5.37 -8.32
CA VAL A 335 -5.33 4.43 -7.55
C VAL A 335 -5.46 4.75 -6.05
N PRO A 336 -6.23 3.94 -5.29
CA PRO A 336 -6.25 4.07 -3.84
C PRO A 336 -4.97 3.50 -3.22
N VAL A 337 -4.42 4.18 -2.23
CA VAL A 337 -3.25 3.74 -1.47
C VAL A 337 -3.71 3.34 -0.07
N LEU A 338 -3.96 2.05 0.10
CA LEU A 338 -4.40 1.44 1.37
C LEU A 338 -3.92 -0.01 1.41
N VAL A 339 -3.17 -0.34 2.45
CA VAL A 339 -2.73 -1.70 2.75
C VAL A 339 -3.98 -2.57 2.94
N GLN A 340 -4.08 -3.74 2.32
CA GLN A 340 -5.23 -4.63 2.54
C GLN A 340 -4.96 -6.02 1.96
N GLU A 341 -5.82 -6.98 2.30
CA GLU A 341 -5.86 -8.25 1.60
C GLU A 341 -5.98 -8.04 0.09
N GLN A 342 -5.14 -8.73 -0.70
CA GLN A 342 -5.14 -8.57 -2.16
C GLN A 342 -6.45 -9.02 -2.80
N GLY A 343 -7.16 -9.94 -2.14
CA GLY A 343 -8.42 -10.54 -2.59
C GLY A 343 -8.27 -11.75 -3.53
N ILE A 344 -9.33 -12.55 -3.66
CA ILE A 344 -9.37 -13.79 -4.42
C ILE A 344 -10.04 -13.56 -5.79
N GLY A 345 -9.29 -13.71 -6.86
CA GLY A 345 -9.69 -13.50 -8.25
C GLY A 345 -9.52 -12.06 -8.73
N ARG A 346 -9.66 -11.06 -7.84
CA ARG A 346 -9.32 -9.65 -8.09
C ARG A 346 -9.99 -9.02 -9.32
N GLY A 347 -11.18 -9.51 -9.66
CA GLY A 347 -11.94 -9.10 -10.84
C GLY A 347 -12.14 -10.22 -11.86
N ASP A 348 -11.34 -11.29 -11.80
CA ASP A 348 -11.50 -12.45 -12.66
C ASP A 348 -12.76 -13.23 -12.28
N GLN A 349 -13.66 -13.40 -13.26
CA GLN A 349 -14.93 -14.10 -13.07
C GLN A 349 -14.86 -15.54 -13.57
N PRO A 350 -15.67 -16.45 -13.00
CA PRO A 350 -16.67 -16.23 -11.95
C PRO A 350 -16.11 -16.35 -10.52
N ILE A 351 -14.79 -16.53 -10.35
CA ILE A 351 -14.20 -16.76 -9.03
C ILE A 351 -14.36 -15.57 -8.07
N THR A 352 -14.14 -14.34 -8.53
CA THR A 352 -14.29 -13.13 -7.70
C THR A 352 -15.71 -13.02 -7.15
N PHE A 353 -16.72 -13.31 -8.00
CA PHE A 353 -18.12 -13.38 -7.58
C PHE A 353 -18.33 -14.43 -6.48
N ALA A 354 -17.80 -15.65 -6.67
CA ALA A 354 -17.94 -16.74 -5.72
C ALA A 354 -17.27 -16.43 -4.38
N ALA A 355 -16.08 -15.82 -4.41
CA ALA A 355 -15.38 -15.35 -3.22
C ALA A 355 -16.25 -14.36 -2.43
N ASN A 356 -16.79 -13.33 -3.10
CA ASN A 356 -17.66 -12.34 -2.45
C ASN A 356 -18.98 -12.91 -1.91
N LEU A 357 -19.50 -13.99 -2.51
CA LEU A 357 -20.69 -14.68 -2.03
C LEU A 357 -20.40 -15.42 -0.71
N VAL A 358 -19.28 -16.16 -0.65
CA VAL A 358 -18.85 -16.92 0.53
C VAL A 358 -18.39 -16.01 1.65
N SER A 359 -17.63 -14.97 1.32
CA SER A 359 -17.09 -14.00 2.28
C SER A 359 -17.17 -12.61 1.66
N TYR A 360 -18.01 -11.75 2.24
CA TYR A 360 -18.20 -10.40 1.73
C TYR A 360 -16.87 -9.67 1.48
N ARG A 361 -16.69 -9.11 0.27
CA ARG A 361 -15.49 -8.38 -0.19
C ARG A 361 -14.18 -9.17 -0.30
N SER A 362 -14.14 -10.47 0.00
CA SER A 362 -12.90 -11.24 -0.11
C SER A 362 -12.40 -11.42 -1.54
N GLY A 363 -13.20 -11.09 -2.56
CA GLY A 363 -12.78 -11.16 -3.95
C GLY A 363 -11.80 -10.05 -4.37
N GLY A 364 -11.69 -8.97 -3.61
CA GLY A 364 -10.85 -7.82 -3.96
C GLY A 364 -11.24 -7.15 -5.28
N ASN A 365 -10.32 -6.37 -5.85
CA ASN A 365 -10.43 -5.78 -7.17
C ASN A 365 -9.03 -5.49 -7.76
N TRP A 366 -8.96 -4.86 -8.93
CA TRP A 366 -7.68 -4.62 -9.60
C TRP A 366 -6.64 -3.85 -8.77
N SER A 367 -7.08 -3.00 -7.82
CA SER A 367 -6.22 -2.12 -7.02
C SER A 367 -5.92 -2.63 -5.61
N THR A 368 -6.47 -3.79 -5.20
CA THR A 368 -6.21 -4.34 -3.86
C THR A 368 -4.84 -4.99 -3.83
N THR A 369 -4.05 -4.69 -2.79
CA THR A 369 -2.68 -5.15 -2.60
C THR A 369 -2.25 -5.08 -1.14
N TYR A 370 -1.36 -5.99 -0.75
CA TYR A 370 -0.68 -6.02 0.54
C TYR A 370 0.34 -4.89 0.70
N ALA A 371 0.93 -4.40 -0.38
CA ALA A 371 2.06 -3.49 -0.35
C ALA A 371 1.91 -2.28 -1.28
N PRO A 372 0.91 -1.40 -1.06
CA PRO A 372 0.81 -0.15 -1.82
C PRO A 372 1.93 0.82 -1.44
N SER A 373 2.28 1.71 -2.35
CA SER A 373 3.20 2.82 -2.08
C SER A 373 2.67 4.09 -2.71
N PRO A 374 2.60 5.24 -2.01
CA PRO A 374 2.17 6.51 -2.59
C PRO A 374 3.29 7.18 -3.39
N PHE A 375 3.96 6.41 -4.26
CA PHE A 375 5.07 6.82 -5.13
C PHE A 375 4.75 6.46 -6.58
N TYR A 376 5.12 7.36 -7.51
CA TYR A 376 5.14 7.04 -8.92
C TYR A 376 6.30 7.72 -9.65
N MET A 377 6.61 7.20 -10.83
CA MET A 377 7.42 7.86 -11.87
C MET A 377 6.65 7.82 -13.21
N THR A 378 6.97 8.73 -14.14
CA THR A 378 6.26 8.81 -15.41
C THR A 378 7.15 8.63 -16.63
N SER A 379 6.55 8.36 -17.79
CA SER A 379 7.26 8.34 -19.08
C SER A 379 7.93 9.67 -19.46
N LYS A 380 7.60 10.77 -18.75
CA LYS A 380 8.21 12.10 -18.92
C LYS A 380 9.25 12.42 -17.84
N MET A 381 9.72 11.40 -17.12
CA MET A 381 10.69 11.51 -16.03
C MET A 381 10.24 12.45 -14.89
N ARG A 382 8.92 12.56 -14.66
CA ARG A 382 8.37 13.22 -13.48
C ARG A 382 8.16 12.20 -12.38
N SER A 383 8.40 12.58 -11.13
CA SER A 383 8.17 11.69 -10.00
C SER A 383 7.80 12.44 -8.73
N LEU A 384 6.91 11.84 -7.96
CA LEU A 384 6.44 12.34 -6.67
C LEU A 384 6.15 11.16 -5.74
N TYR A 385 6.38 11.36 -4.44
CA TYR A 385 5.77 10.52 -3.41
C TYR A 385 5.24 11.31 -2.21
N LEU A 386 4.31 10.71 -1.47
CA LEU A 386 3.80 11.23 -0.19
C LEU A 386 4.56 10.62 0.98
N GLU A 387 4.96 11.45 1.94
CA GLU A 387 5.64 11.03 3.18
C GLU A 387 4.66 10.56 4.26
N GLY A 388 3.38 10.94 4.16
CA GLY A 388 2.33 10.56 5.12
C GLY A 388 1.84 9.12 4.98
N TYR A 389 1.10 8.65 5.98
CA TYR A 389 0.43 7.34 5.99
C TYR A 389 -1.09 7.46 5.83
N GLU A 390 -1.61 8.67 5.64
CA GLU A 390 -3.02 8.91 5.42
C GLU A 390 -3.51 8.15 4.19
N TYR A 391 -4.77 7.69 4.25
CA TYR A 391 -5.42 7.16 3.07
C TYR A 391 -5.41 8.21 1.96
N SER A 392 -4.92 7.82 0.79
CA SER A 392 -4.81 8.72 -0.36
C SER A 392 -5.30 8.04 -1.63
N ILE A 393 -5.72 8.85 -2.58
CA ILE A 393 -6.20 8.40 -3.88
C ILE A 393 -5.57 9.28 -4.96
N PHE A 394 -4.83 8.65 -5.87
CA PHE A 394 -4.26 9.30 -7.04
C PHE A 394 -5.23 9.13 -8.20
N ASP A 395 -5.93 10.20 -8.55
CA ASP A 395 -6.84 10.24 -9.69
C ASP A 395 -6.07 10.67 -10.96
N LEU A 396 -5.84 9.69 -11.82
CA LEU A 396 -5.15 9.81 -13.11
C LEU A 396 -6.14 9.67 -14.28
N THR A 397 -7.45 9.75 -14.02
CA THR A 397 -8.50 9.52 -15.02
C THR A 397 -8.62 10.65 -16.03
N ARG A 398 -8.19 11.86 -15.64
CA ARG A 398 -8.25 13.05 -16.48
C ARG A 398 -7.05 13.08 -17.42
N PRO A 399 -7.25 13.40 -18.72
CA PRO A 399 -6.17 13.37 -19.70
C PRO A 399 -5.15 14.49 -19.50
N ASP A 400 -5.53 15.60 -18.87
CA ASP A 400 -4.75 16.85 -18.81
C ASP A 400 -4.22 17.21 -17.41
N ARG A 401 -4.50 16.38 -16.41
CA ARG A 401 -4.15 16.65 -15.01
C ARG A 401 -4.11 15.39 -14.17
N VAL A 402 -3.40 15.49 -13.05
CA VAL A 402 -3.52 14.56 -11.92
C VAL A 402 -4.20 15.29 -10.77
N GLN A 403 -5.04 14.56 -10.03
CA GLN A 403 -5.52 15.02 -8.74
C GLN A 403 -5.21 13.99 -7.65
N ILE A 404 -4.51 14.41 -6.60
CA ILE A 404 -4.23 13.59 -5.42
C ILE A 404 -5.20 14.01 -4.33
N GLN A 405 -6.04 13.09 -3.86
CA GLN A 405 -6.92 13.26 -2.72
C GLN A 405 -6.28 12.65 -1.48
N ILE A 406 -6.15 13.43 -0.39
CA ILE A 406 -5.58 13.00 0.88
C ILE A 406 -6.65 13.09 1.97
N TYR A 407 -6.79 12.04 2.78
CA TYR A 407 -7.71 11.96 3.90
C TYR A 407 -7.09 12.58 5.16
N GLY A 408 -6.88 13.89 5.12
CA GLY A 408 -6.30 14.67 6.20
C GLY A 408 -6.48 16.17 5.99
N ASN A 409 -5.91 16.97 6.89
CA ASN A 409 -5.90 18.43 6.83
C ASN A 409 -4.53 19.01 6.43
N SER A 410 -3.56 18.14 6.17
CA SER A 410 -2.22 18.49 5.71
C SER A 410 -1.68 17.37 4.83
N VAL A 411 -0.64 17.66 4.07
CA VAL A 411 0.07 16.67 3.26
C VAL A 411 1.54 17.03 3.19
N GLN A 412 2.40 16.01 3.22
CA GLN A 412 3.83 16.13 3.03
C GLN A 412 4.27 15.14 1.96
N GLY A 413 5.25 15.52 1.15
CA GLY A 413 5.78 14.68 0.10
C GLY A 413 7.05 15.24 -0.50
N ARG A 414 7.57 14.54 -1.51
CA ARG A 414 8.73 14.99 -2.28
C ARG A 414 8.49 14.88 -3.77
N ILE A 415 9.01 15.87 -4.50
CA ILE A 415 9.15 15.85 -5.94
C ILE A 415 10.59 15.47 -6.24
N LEU A 416 10.79 14.48 -7.11
CA LEU A 416 12.12 13.96 -7.44
C LEU A 416 12.55 14.41 -8.83
N ASP A 417 13.84 14.70 -8.94
CA ASP A 417 14.54 14.97 -10.19
C ASP A 417 15.38 13.76 -10.60
N GLY A 418 15.42 13.50 -11.90
CA GLY A 418 16.26 12.47 -12.51
C GLY A 418 16.06 12.42 -14.03
N ASP A 419 17.11 12.10 -14.77
CA ASP A 419 17.08 11.99 -16.23
C ASP A 419 16.68 10.57 -16.69
N SER A 420 16.58 9.60 -15.76
CA SER A 420 16.20 8.22 -16.04
C SER A 420 15.32 7.62 -14.94
N PRO A 421 14.52 6.56 -15.24
CA PRO A 421 13.75 5.85 -14.22
C PRO A 421 14.62 5.26 -13.11
N THR A 422 15.84 4.82 -13.45
CA THR A 422 16.80 4.28 -12.48
C THR A 422 17.29 5.34 -11.49
N GLU A 423 17.50 6.57 -11.94
CA GLU A 423 17.88 7.69 -11.05
C GLU A 423 16.73 8.10 -10.14
N LEU A 424 15.50 8.19 -10.69
CA LEU A 424 14.31 8.50 -9.90
C LEU A 424 14.08 7.44 -8.81
N LEU A 425 14.20 6.16 -9.15
CA LEU A 425 14.08 5.07 -8.18
C LEU A 425 15.22 5.06 -7.15
N THR A 426 16.44 5.37 -7.58
CA THR A 426 17.60 5.49 -6.67
C THR A 426 17.39 6.63 -5.68
N SER A 427 16.95 7.80 -6.17
CA SER A 427 16.61 8.97 -5.34
C SER A 427 15.47 8.64 -4.37
N TYR A 428 14.39 8.01 -4.84
CA TYR A 428 13.28 7.58 -3.99
C TYR A 428 13.76 6.71 -2.82
N THR A 429 14.47 5.62 -3.13
CA THR A 429 14.93 4.64 -2.12
C THR A 429 16.05 5.16 -1.21
N GLU A 430 16.79 6.20 -1.60
CA GLU A 430 17.72 6.89 -0.70
C GLU A 430 16.98 7.45 0.53
N SER A 431 15.78 7.99 0.30
CA SER A 431 14.98 8.60 1.36
C SER A 431 14.11 7.60 2.12
N THR A 432 13.52 6.63 1.42
CA THR A 432 12.59 5.66 2.04
C THR A 432 13.27 4.43 2.62
N GLY A 433 14.51 4.14 2.21
CA GLY A 433 15.32 3.04 2.69
C GLY A 433 15.49 1.91 1.67
N ARG A 434 16.56 1.14 1.86
CA ARG A 434 16.95 0.02 1.00
C ARG A 434 17.16 -1.25 1.84
N PRO A 435 16.89 -2.44 1.29
CA PRO A 435 17.09 -3.67 2.04
C PRO A 435 18.59 -3.92 2.28
N PRO A 436 18.94 -4.71 3.30
CA PRO A 436 20.32 -5.13 3.50
C PRO A 436 20.72 -6.13 2.41
N VAL A 437 22.02 -6.36 2.27
CA VAL A 437 22.51 -7.52 1.51
C VAL A 437 22.06 -8.79 2.25
N LEU A 438 21.38 -9.68 1.52
CA LEU A 438 20.92 -10.95 2.07
C LEU A 438 22.12 -11.88 2.37
N PRO A 439 22.08 -12.66 3.47
CA PRO A 439 23.00 -13.77 3.68
C PRO A 439 23.00 -14.71 2.48
N ARG A 440 24.16 -15.14 2.01
CA ARG A 440 24.27 -15.87 0.75
C ARG A 440 23.43 -17.14 0.71
N TRP A 441 23.31 -17.84 1.84
CA TRP A 441 22.59 -19.12 1.94
C TRP A 441 21.17 -19.04 1.36
N ILE A 442 20.41 -17.96 1.59
CA ILE A 442 19.02 -17.86 1.11
C ILE A 442 18.95 -17.75 -0.42
N THR A 443 20.02 -17.24 -1.05
CA THR A 443 20.09 -17.01 -2.50
C THR A 443 20.87 -18.08 -3.26
N SER A 444 21.43 -19.08 -2.56
CA SER A 444 22.37 -20.06 -3.12
C SER A 444 21.72 -21.37 -3.57
N GLY A 445 20.46 -21.61 -3.23
CA GLY A 445 19.69 -22.82 -3.57
C GLY A 445 18.19 -22.61 -3.41
N ALA A 446 17.40 -23.64 -3.73
CA ALA A 446 15.94 -23.59 -3.58
C ALA A 446 15.53 -23.68 -2.11
N VAL A 447 14.51 -22.91 -1.74
CA VAL A 447 13.84 -22.97 -0.44
C VAL A 447 12.63 -23.90 -0.57
N VAL A 448 12.71 -25.06 0.06
CA VAL A 448 11.67 -26.09 0.01
C VAL A 448 10.61 -25.77 1.07
N GLY A 449 9.51 -25.16 0.64
CA GLY A 449 8.32 -24.99 1.48
C GLY A 449 7.48 -26.26 1.49
N MET A 450 7.32 -26.85 2.67
CA MET A 450 6.54 -28.06 2.86
C MET A 450 5.97 -28.18 4.28
N GLN A 451 5.07 -29.13 4.47
CA GLN A 451 4.44 -29.44 5.76
C GLN A 451 4.46 -30.95 6.02
N GLY A 452 4.04 -31.36 7.22
CA GLY A 452 3.78 -32.76 7.55
C GLY A 452 4.74 -33.38 8.57
N GLY A 453 5.49 -32.57 9.31
CA GLY A 453 6.35 -33.05 10.41
C GLY A 453 7.69 -33.64 9.97
N THR A 454 8.47 -34.12 10.95
CA THR A 454 9.87 -34.57 10.76
C THR A 454 10.02 -35.65 9.70
N ASP A 455 9.18 -36.69 9.71
CA ASP A 455 9.29 -37.84 8.80
C ASP A 455 9.01 -37.44 7.34
N ALA A 456 8.08 -36.51 7.12
CA ALA A 456 7.81 -35.98 5.79
C ALA A 456 9.03 -35.22 5.25
N VAL A 457 9.63 -34.36 6.08
CA VAL A 457 10.83 -33.59 5.71
C VAL A 457 11.99 -34.51 5.35
N ARG A 458 12.29 -35.51 6.20
CA ARG A 458 13.39 -36.45 5.94
C ARG A 458 13.18 -37.23 4.63
N ARG A 459 11.98 -37.74 4.39
CA ARG A 459 11.64 -38.47 3.17
C ARG A 459 11.76 -37.61 1.90
N VAL A 460 11.28 -36.36 1.93
CA VAL A 460 11.41 -35.46 0.78
C VAL A 460 12.87 -35.04 0.60
N TRP A 461 13.62 -34.83 1.68
CA TRP A 461 15.05 -34.54 1.61
C TRP A 461 15.84 -35.69 0.97
N ASP A 462 15.52 -36.95 1.27
CA ASP A 462 16.09 -38.12 0.60
C ASP A 462 15.82 -38.10 -0.91
N GLN A 463 14.58 -37.85 -1.32
CA GLN A 463 14.23 -37.71 -2.73
C GLN A 463 14.98 -36.56 -3.42
N LEU A 464 15.23 -35.45 -2.72
CA LEU A 464 15.98 -34.33 -3.29
C LEU A 464 17.47 -34.63 -3.46
N LYS A 465 18.05 -35.47 -2.60
CA LYS A 465 19.42 -35.97 -2.78
C LYS A 465 19.54 -36.82 -4.05
N ASP A 466 18.56 -37.69 -4.32
CA ASP A 466 18.57 -38.56 -5.50
C ASP A 466 18.59 -37.79 -6.84
N TYR A 467 18.14 -36.54 -6.85
CA TYR A 467 18.11 -35.67 -8.04
C TYR A 467 19.22 -34.59 -8.06
N ASP A 468 20.13 -34.62 -7.09
CA ASP A 468 21.17 -33.60 -6.86
C ASP A 468 20.59 -32.17 -6.81
N VAL A 469 19.49 -31.97 -6.08
CA VAL A 469 18.84 -30.65 -6.02
C VAL A 469 19.68 -29.69 -5.17
N PRO A 470 20.06 -28.51 -5.68
CA PRO A 470 20.65 -27.46 -4.85
C PRO A 470 19.61 -26.88 -3.90
N VAL A 471 19.58 -27.35 -2.65
CA VAL A 471 18.67 -26.90 -1.58
C VAL A 471 19.41 -25.94 -0.64
N SER A 472 18.81 -24.79 -0.35
CA SER A 472 19.34 -23.85 0.65
C SER A 472 18.65 -23.97 1.99
N ALA A 473 17.35 -24.24 2.00
CA ALA A 473 16.59 -24.34 3.23
C ALA A 473 15.31 -25.17 3.08
N PHE A 474 14.84 -25.72 4.20
CA PHE A 474 13.46 -26.16 4.37
C PHE A 474 12.67 -25.09 5.13
N TRP A 475 11.55 -24.66 4.57
CA TRP A 475 10.60 -23.78 5.22
C TRP A 475 9.37 -24.55 5.69
N LEU A 476 9.19 -24.59 7.01
CA LEU A 476 8.26 -25.46 7.71
C LEU A 476 7.23 -24.61 8.46
N GLN A 477 6.19 -24.17 7.76
CA GLN A 477 5.21 -23.25 8.34
C GLN A 477 4.39 -23.88 9.48
N ASP A 478 4.21 -25.19 9.45
CA ASP A 478 3.48 -25.97 10.44
C ASP A 478 4.33 -26.41 11.63
N TRP A 479 5.49 -25.78 11.85
CA TRP A 479 6.32 -25.99 13.05
C TRP A 479 5.55 -25.78 14.37
N VAL A 480 4.48 -24.98 14.33
CA VAL A 480 3.53 -24.71 15.43
C VAL A 480 2.43 -25.77 15.59
N GLY A 481 2.40 -26.77 14.71
CA GLY A 481 1.33 -27.76 14.57
C GLY A 481 0.15 -27.24 13.73
N GLN A 482 -0.80 -28.14 13.48
CA GLN A 482 -1.96 -27.88 12.63
C GLN A 482 -3.29 -28.16 13.34
N ARG A 483 -4.36 -27.55 12.84
CA ARG A 483 -5.76 -27.85 13.17
C ARG A 483 -6.61 -27.95 11.92
N LYS A 484 -7.61 -28.83 11.96
CA LYS A 484 -8.58 -28.98 10.88
C LYS A 484 -9.71 -27.97 11.05
N THR A 485 -10.00 -27.23 9.98
CA THR A 485 -11.12 -26.27 9.91
C THR A 485 -11.98 -26.53 8.68
N ALA A 486 -13.11 -25.83 8.54
CA ALA A 486 -13.99 -25.96 7.38
C ALA A 486 -13.33 -25.58 6.04
N ILE A 487 -12.24 -24.80 6.05
CA ILE A 487 -11.53 -24.38 4.84
C ILE A 487 -10.30 -25.24 4.50
N GLY A 488 -9.78 -26.01 5.45
CA GLY A 488 -8.58 -26.83 5.30
C GLY A 488 -7.80 -27.01 6.60
N SER A 489 -6.57 -27.51 6.48
CA SER A 489 -5.61 -27.53 7.59
C SER A 489 -5.06 -26.12 7.78
N GLN A 490 -5.16 -25.58 8.99
CA GLN A 490 -4.65 -24.26 9.36
C GLN A 490 -3.66 -24.37 10.52
N LEU A 491 -2.80 -23.36 10.66
CA LEU A 491 -1.77 -23.31 11.69
C LEU A 491 -2.35 -22.91 13.05
N TRP A 492 -1.73 -23.36 14.14
CA TRP A 492 -1.95 -22.78 15.46
C TRP A 492 -1.15 -21.49 15.59
N TRP A 493 -1.83 -20.35 15.69
CA TRP A 493 -1.17 -19.04 15.84
C TRP A 493 -0.76 -18.79 17.30
N ASN A 494 0.11 -19.67 17.77
CA ASN A 494 0.81 -19.64 19.03
C ASN A 494 2.23 -20.09 18.72
N TRP A 495 3.14 -19.12 18.64
CA TRP A 495 4.48 -19.24 18.05
C TRP A 495 5.45 -20.05 18.91
N GLU A 496 5.11 -21.31 19.17
CA GLU A 496 5.91 -22.30 19.87
C GLU A 496 6.02 -23.58 19.04
N LEU A 497 7.12 -24.32 19.22
CA LEU A 497 7.33 -25.60 18.54
C LEU A 497 6.31 -26.64 19.03
N ASP A 498 5.68 -27.34 18.10
CA ASP A 498 4.87 -28.52 18.39
C ASP A 498 5.75 -29.78 18.30
N ASP A 499 6.31 -30.20 19.43
CA ASP A 499 7.22 -31.35 19.52
C ASP A 499 6.55 -32.69 19.14
N ALA A 500 5.21 -32.77 19.25
CA ALA A 500 4.50 -33.98 18.83
C ALA A 500 4.46 -34.08 17.30
N HIS A 501 4.34 -32.94 16.61
CA HIS A 501 4.34 -32.86 15.16
C HIS A 501 5.75 -32.90 14.55
N TYR A 502 6.71 -32.25 15.22
CA TYR A 502 8.13 -32.22 14.85
C TYR A 502 9.01 -32.91 15.89
N ASN A 503 8.75 -34.19 16.11
CA ASN A 503 9.56 -35.01 17.02
C ASN A 503 11.04 -35.00 16.58
N GLY A 504 11.96 -34.83 17.54
CA GLY A 504 13.38 -34.73 17.25
C GLY A 504 13.78 -33.47 16.47
N TRP A 505 13.09 -32.34 16.66
CA TRP A 505 13.37 -31.07 15.96
C TRP A 505 14.85 -30.67 15.97
N LYS A 506 15.52 -30.78 17.13
CA LYS A 506 16.94 -30.45 17.26
C LYS A 506 17.79 -31.29 16.30
N ASP A 507 17.59 -32.60 16.29
CA ASP A 507 18.33 -33.52 15.42
C ASP A 507 18.04 -33.23 13.94
N LEU A 508 16.77 -32.94 13.59
CA LEU A 508 16.41 -32.54 12.23
C LEU A 508 17.15 -31.26 11.80
N VAL A 509 17.17 -30.23 12.65
CA VAL A 509 17.86 -28.96 12.35
C VAL A 509 19.37 -29.15 12.25
N ASP A 510 19.97 -29.91 13.16
CA ASP A 510 21.41 -30.17 13.17
C ASP A 510 21.84 -31.02 11.95
N ASP A 511 21.07 -32.05 11.59
CA ASP A 511 21.29 -32.87 10.40
C ASP A 511 21.24 -32.02 9.12
N LEU A 512 20.19 -31.20 8.95
CA LEU A 512 20.08 -30.31 7.79
C LEU A 512 21.26 -29.32 7.75
N ARG A 513 21.59 -28.71 8.90
CA ARG A 513 22.67 -27.74 9.01
C ARG A 513 24.04 -28.33 8.67
N SER A 514 24.30 -29.58 9.06
CA SER A 514 25.56 -30.28 8.72
C SER A 514 25.73 -30.49 7.21
N HIS A 515 24.64 -30.43 6.43
CA HIS A 515 24.62 -30.50 4.97
C HIS A 515 24.48 -29.11 4.31
N GLY A 516 24.66 -28.03 5.07
CA GLY A 516 24.54 -26.66 4.56
C GLY A 516 23.10 -26.19 4.31
N ILE A 517 22.10 -26.95 4.77
CA ILE A 517 20.68 -26.63 4.59
C ILE A 517 20.15 -25.96 5.86
N ARG A 518 19.49 -24.81 5.71
CA ARG A 518 18.91 -24.08 6.84
C ARG A 518 17.47 -24.52 7.11
N THR A 519 17.00 -24.27 8.32
CA THR A 519 15.59 -24.46 8.68
C THR A 519 14.93 -23.11 8.87
N MET A 520 13.79 -22.92 8.21
CA MET A 520 12.96 -21.73 8.31
C MET A 520 11.58 -22.06 8.88
N ALA A 521 10.96 -21.09 9.55
CA ALA A 521 9.69 -21.25 10.24
C ALA A 521 8.67 -20.18 9.79
N TYR A 522 7.61 -19.97 10.58
CA TYR A 522 6.53 -19.03 10.28
C TYR A 522 6.07 -18.31 11.55
N CYS A 523 5.80 -17.01 11.44
CA CYS A 523 5.07 -16.25 12.47
C CYS A 523 4.30 -15.10 11.86
N ASN A 524 3.33 -14.58 12.59
CA ASN A 524 2.57 -13.38 12.24
C ASN A 524 2.23 -12.58 13.52
N PRO A 525 1.71 -11.34 13.42
CA PRO A 525 1.46 -10.50 14.59
C PRO A 525 0.16 -10.83 15.34
N CYS A 526 -0.56 -11.88 14.97
CA CYS A 526 -1.80 -12.31 15.57
C CYS A 526 -1.59 -13.51 16.51
N LEU A 527 -2.46 -13.63 17.50
CA LEU A 527 -2.48 -14.71 18.49
C LEU A 527 -3.90 -15.26 18.61
N VAL A 528 -4.02 -16.57 18.80
CA VAL A 528 -5.30 -17.24 19.05
C VAL A 528 -5.41 -17.69 20.51
N PRO A 529 -6.62 -17.71 21.09
CA PRO A 529 -6.88 -18.46 22.31
C PRO A 529 -6.48 -19.94 22.14
N MET A 530 -5.87 -20.52 23.17
CA MET A 530 -5.27 -21.85 23.12
C MET A 530 -6.03 -22.90 23.95
N ASP A 531 -7.21 -22.55 24.46
CA ASP A 531 -8.07 -23.44 25.26
C ASP A 531 -8.38 -24.76 24.55
N GLU A 532 -8.37 -24.75 23.21
CA GLU A 532 -8.69 -25.91 22.36
C GLU A 532 -7.46 -26.73 21.90
N LYS A 533 -6.23 -26.35 22.27
CA LYS A 533 -5.01 -27.08 21.89
C LYS A 533 -4.44 -27.84 23.11
N PRO A 534 -4.67 -29.17 23.22
CA PRO A 534 -4.20 -29.94 24.37
C PRO A 534 -2.68 -29.95 24.54
N SER A 535 -1.92 -29.79 23.44
CA SER A 535 -0.46 -29.81 23.45
C SER A 535 0.18 -28.43 23.68
N ALA A 536 -0.60 -27.38 23.94
CA ALA A 536 -0.05 -26.04 24.18
C ALA A 536 0.77 -26.01 25.48
N LYS A 537 2.03 -25.60 25.39
CA LYS A 537 2.92 -25.45 26.56
C LYS A 537 2.83 -24.05 27.14
N ARG A 538 2.65 -23.06 26.26
CA ARG A 538 2.55 -21.65 26.60
C ARG A 538 1.32 -21.03 25.96
N HIS A 539 0.63 -20.16 26.70
CA HIS A 539 -0.59 -19.51 26.23
C HIS A 539 -0.31 -18.05 25.86
N LEU A 540 0.30 -17.81 24.69
CA LEU A 540 0.81 -16.48 24.31
C LEU A 540 -0.29 -15.40 24.25
N PHE A 541 -1.49 -15.74 23.81
CA PHE A 541 -2.63 -14.81 23.80
C PHE A 541 -2.96 -14.28 25.20
N GLU A 542 -2.95 -15.14 26.22
CA GLU A 542 -3.30 -14.78 27.59
C GLU A 542 -2.20 -13.97 28.26
N GLU A 543 -0.94 -14.26 27.95
CA GLU A 543 0.18 -13.43 28.38
C GLU A 543 0.09 -12.02 27.78
N ALA A 544 -0.14 -11.93 26.46
CA ALA A 544 -0.29 -10.66 25.78
C ALA A 544 -1.50 -9.86 26.30
N ARG A 545 -2.61 -10.55 26.61
CA ARG A 545 -3.79 -9.96 27.25
C ARG A 545 -3.46 -9.39 28.63
N LYS A 546 -2.81 -10.16 29.50
CA LYS A 546 -2.41 -9.73 30.86
C LYS A 546 -1.44 -8.54 30.84
N LEU A 547 -0.55 -8.49 29.84
CA LEU A 547 0.37 -7.38 29.63
C LEU A 547 -0.30 -6.15 29.00
N GLY A 548 -1.54 -6.28 28.50
CA GLY A 548 -2.26 -5.18 27.86
C GLY A 548 -1.64 -4.72 26.54
N ILE A 549 -0.94 -5.61 25.83
CA ILE A 549 -0.19 -5.34 24.59
C ILE A 549 -0.93 -5.75 23.30
N LEU A 550 -2.21 -6.11 23.40
CA LEU A 550 -3.07 -6.39 22.26
C LEU A 550 -3.77 -5.10 21.80
N VAL A 551 -4.08 -5.03 20.51
CA VAL A 551 -4.95 -4.00 19.93
C VAL A 551 -6.30 -4.02 20.65
N ARG A 552 -6.88 -2.85 20.91
CA ARG A 552 -8.11 -2.73 21.70
C ARG A 552 -9.27 -2.20 20.88
N ASP A 553 -10.48 -2.59 21.27
CA ASP A 553 -11.72 -2.06 20.72
C ASP A 553 -12.15 -0.77 21.46
N ASP A 554 -13.35 -0.27 21.14
CA ASP A 554 -13.92 0.91 21.77
C ASP A 554 -14.28 0.74 23.26
N ALA A 555 -14.48 -0.49 23.73
CA ALA A 555 -14.69 -0.80 25.14
C ALA A 555 -13.37 -0.89 25.92
N GLY A 556 -12.23 -0.95 25.23
CA GLY A 556 -10.90 -1.10 25.81
C GLY A 556 -10.48 -2.56 26.02
N GLU A 557 -11.28 -3.52 25.53
CA GLU A 557 -10.98 -4.95 25.57
C GLU A 557 -10.13 -5.37 24.36
N PRO A 558 -9.45 -6.53 24.40
CA PRO A 558 -8.75 -7.06 23.24
C PRO A 558 -9.65 -7.14 22.02
N TYR A 559 -9.20 -6.54 20.92
CA TYR A 559 -9.95 -6.52 19.67
C TYR A 559 -9.88 -7.91 19.02
N MET A 560 -10.96 -8.67 19.13
CA MET A 560 -11.10 -9.98 18.51
C MET A 560 -11.60 -9.86 17.06
N MET A 561 -10.74 -10.23 16.12
CA MET A 561 -11.02 -10.18 14.69
C MET A 561 -11.40 -11.58 14.16
N PRO A 562 -12.52 -11.72 13.44
CA PRO A 562 -12.92 -13.00 12.88
C PRO A 562 -12.07 -13.35 11.66
N ASN A 563 -11.15 -14.30 11.81
CA ASN A 563 -10.30 -14.81 10.73
C ASN A 563 -10.82 -16.17 10.21
N THR A 564 -11.55 -16.12 9.10
CA THR A 564 -12.08 -17.27 8.34
C THR A 564 -12.85 -18.32 9.15
N ALA A 565 -12.18 -19.10 10.00
CA ALA A 565 -12.71 -20.17 10.85
C ALA A 565 -12.52 -19.94 12.37
N PHE A 566 -11.75 -18.94 12.82
CA PHE A 566 -11.48 -18.67 14.23
C PHE A 566 -11.19 -17.17 14.49
N ASP A 567 -11.36 -16.72 15.73
CA ASP A 567 -11.08 -15.34 16.11
C ASP A 567 -9.62 -15.18 16.55
N VAL A 568 -9.05 -14.00 16.28
CA VAL A 568 -7.64 -13.69 16.56
C VAL A 568 -7.54 -12.31 17.20
N ALA A 569 -6.55 -12.12 18.08
CA ALA A 569 -6.14 -10.79 18.51
C ALA A 569 -4.78 -10.43 17.93
N MET A 570 -4.61 -9.16 17.57
CA MET A 570 -3.38 -8.63 17.00
C MET A 570 -2.59 -7.88 18.06
N LEU A 571 -1.27 -7.96 17.99
CA LEU A 571 -0.37 -7.19 18.84
C LEU A 571 -0.44 -5.70 18.50
N ASP A 572 -0.46 -4.86 19.52
CA ASP A 572 -0.36 -3.41 19.32
C ASP A 572 1.11 -3.01 19.24
N LEU A 573 1.70 -3.06 18.04
CA LEU A 573 3.10 -2.68 17.83
C LEU A 573 3.38 -1.18 18.02
N THR A 574 2.35 -0.36 18.24
CA THR A 574 2.53 1.03 18.68
C THR A 574 2.89 1.12 20.17
N ASN A 575 2.66 0.03 20.92
CA ASN A 575 3.12 -0.15 22.29
C ASN A 575 4.55 -0.71 22.29
N PRO A 576 5.56 0.03 22.82
CA PRO A 576 6.93 -0.47 22.91
C PRO A 576 7.07 -1.80 23.68
N ALA A 577 6.18 -2.07 24.64
CA ALA A 577 6.16 -3.34 25.36
C ALA A 577 5.75 -4.52 24.46
N ALA A 578 4.82 -4.31 23.52
CA ALA A 578 4.42 -5.35 22.56
C ALA A 578 5.60 -5.68 21.63
N HIS A 579 6.27 -4.65 21.12
CA HIS A 579 7.47 -4.78 20.29
C HIS A 579 8.56 -5.56 21.03
N ALA A 580 8.90 -5.14 22.25
CA ALA A 580 9.93 -5.78 23.07
C ALA A 580 9.57 -7.24 23.39
N TRP A 581 8.33 -7.49 23.81
CA TRP A 581 7.84 -8.82 24.15
C TRP A 581 7.89 -9.76 22.95
N PHE A 582 7.43 -9.34 21.77
CA PHE A 582 7.45 -10.20 20.59
C PHE A 582 8.88 -10.57 20.20
N LYS A 583 9.80 -9.59 20.21
CA LYS A 583 11.22 -9.81 19.91
C LYS A 583 11.86 -10.79 20.89
N SER A 584 11.68 -10.58 22.21
CA SER A 584 12.35 -11.38 23.25
C SER A 584 11.71 -12.75 23.48
N THR A 585 10.39 -12.87 23.30
CA THR A 585 9.66 -14.11 23.57
C THR A 585 9.59 -14.99 22.34
N VAL A 586 9.09 -14.43 21.23
CA VAL A 586 8.74 -15.21 20.03
C VAL A 586 9.97 -15.36 19.14
N LEU A 587 10.51 -14.25 18.65
CA LEU A 587 11.57 -14.28 17.65
C LEU A 587 12.87 -14.87 18.22
N ARG A 588 13.28 -14.46 19.42
CA ARG A 588 14.41 -15.09 20.13
C ARG A 588 14.18 -16.58 20.35
N GLY A 589 12.96 -16.97 20.75
CA GLY A 589 12.59 -18.38 20.94
C GLY A 589 12.71 -19.22 19.66
N MET A 590 12.39 -18.66 18.50
CA MET A 590 12.60 -19.32 17.19
C MET A 590 14.10 -19.48 16.90
N VAL A 591 14.87 -18.40 17.04
CA VAL A 591 16.32 -18.38 16.78
C VAL A 591 17.09 -19.35 17.68
N ASP A 592 16.76 -19.40 18.97
CA ASP A 592 17.39 -20.30 19.94
C ASP A 592 17.11 -21.78 19.64
N ARG A 593 16.05 -22.09 18.89
CA ARG A 593 15.73 -23.43 18.38
C ARG A 593 16.40 -23.75 17.04
N GLY A 594 17.34 -22.91 16.59
CA GLY A 594 18.13 -23.11 15.38
C GLY A 594 17.46 -22.63 14.09
N VAL A 595 16.29 -21.99 14.16
CA VAL A 595 15.64 -21.36 13.00
C VAL A 595 16.55 -20.25 12.46
N SER A 596 16.84 -20.31 11.16
CA SER A 596 17.71 -19.33 10.47
C SER A 596 16.89 -18.32 9.65
N GLY A 597 15.58 -18.53 9.52
CA GLY A 597 14.72 -17.56 8.87
C GLY A 597 13.23 -17.89 8.98
N TRP A 598 12.35 -17.00 8.53
CA TRP A 598 10.91 -17.23 8.62
C TRP A 598 10.09 -16.39 7.65
N MET A 599 8.89 -16.87 7.35
CA MET A 599 7.84 -16.00 6.85
C MET A 599 7.33 -15.14 8.02
N ALA A 600 7.44 -13.82 7.90
CA ALA A 600 6.84 -12.85 8.80
C ALA A 600 5.54 -12.35 8.14
N ASP A 601 4.50 -13.16 8.25
CA ASP A 601 3.25 -13.01 7.50
C ASP A 601 2.37 -11.88 8.08
N PHE A 602 1.36 -11.48 7.32
CA PHE A 602 0.40 -10.42 7.62
C PHE A 602 1.03 -9.02 7.81
N GLY A 603 0.21 -8.09 8.29
CA GLY A 603 0.52 -6.68 8.56
C GLY A 603 -0.57 -5.74 8.03
N GLU A 604 -1.43 -6.25 7.16
CA GLU A 604 -2.56 -5.61 6.49
C GLU A 604 -3.88 -5.63 7.28
N GLY A 605 -3.93 -6.33 8.41
CA GLY A 605 -5.17 -6.61 9.13
C GLY A 605 -5.58 -5.60 10.20
N LEU A 606 -4.83 -4.51 10.43
CA LEU A 606 -5.12 -3.60 11.55
C LEU A 606 -6.50 -2.94 11.37
N PRO A 607 -7.45 -3.03 12.31
CA PRO A 607 -8.76 -2.44 12.11
C PRO A 607 -8.75 -0.91 12.05
N LEU A 608 -9.61 -0.32 11.22
CA LEU A 608 -9.67 1.15 11.04
C LEU A 608 -10.38 1.89 12.18
N ASP A 609 -11.01 1.14 13.09
CA ASP A 609 -11.65 1.64 14.32
C ASP A 609 -10.91 1.19 15.59
N ALA A 610 -9.69 0.68 15.46
CA ALA A 610 -8.88 0.23 16.58
C ALA A 610 -8.48 1.38 17.52
N ARG A 611 -8.37 1.07 18.82
CA ARG A 611 -7.70 1.89 19.82
C ARG A 611 -6.29 1.38 20.05
N LEU A 612 -5.33 2.26 19.80
CA LEU A 612 -3.90 1.98 19.88
C LEU A 612 -3.27 2.72 21.04
N HIS A 613 -2.22 2.14 21.60
CA HIS A 613 -1.42 2.73 22.67
C HIS A 613 -0.83 4.09 22.28
N SER A 614 -0.44 4.30 21.02
CA SER A 614 0.07 5.59 20.53
C SER A 614 -0.97 6.71 20.53
N GLY A 615 -2.27 6.39 20.50
CA GLY A 615 -3.35 7.35 20.30
C GLY A 615 -3.37 8.01 18.91
N GLU A 616 -2.60 7.48 17.95
CA GLU A 616 -2.54 8.01 16.59
C GLU A 616 -3.83 7.71 15.80
N ASP A 617 -4.00 8.36 14.65
CA ASP A 617 -5.14 8.06 13.77
C ASP A 617 -5.08 6.60 13.29
N PRO A 618 -6.14 5.79 13.48
CA PRO A 618 -6.09 4.36 13.19
C PRO A 618 -5.93 4.05 11.69
N VAL A 619 -6.34 4.93 10.78
CA VAL A 619 -6.15 4.72 9.34
C VAL A 619 -4.69 4.97 8.95
N ALA A 620 -4.07 6.01 9.50
CA ALA A 620 -2.64 6.23 9.32
C ALA A 620 -1.81 5.09 9.97
N ALA A 621 -2.19 4.65 11.18
CA ALA A 621 -1.54 3.52 11.85
C ALA A 621 -1.66 2.22 11.04
N HIS A 622 -2.82 2.00 10.41
CA HIS A 622 -3.07 0.84 9.57
C HIS A 622 -2.07 0.73 8.41
N ASN A 623 -1.89 1.81 7.64
CA ASN A 623 -0.89 1.83 6.56
C ASN A 623 0.55 1.71 7.07
N ARG A 624 0.83 2.18 8.29
CA ARG A 624 2.15 2.13 8.92
C ARG A 624 2.47 0.77 9.55
N TYR A 625 1.46 0.00 9.92
CA TYR A 625 1.62 -1.25 10.66
C TYR A 625 2.57 -2.25 10.00
N PRO A 626 2.54 -2.49 8.67
CA PRO A 626 3.51 -3.38 8.02
C PRO A 626 4.97 -2.98 8.23
N GLU A 627 5.26 -1.68 8.36
CA GLU A 627 6.62 -1.19 8.63
C GLU A 627 7.04 -1.43 10.08
N LEU A 628 6.12 -1.27 11.04
CA LEU A 628 6.37 -1.64 12.44
C LEU A 628 6.61 -3.15 12.59
N TRP A 629 5.83 -3.95 11.87
CA TRP A 629 5.97 -5.40 11.82
C TRP A 629 7.31 -5.83 11.19
N ALA A 630 7.68 -5.27 10.05
CA ALA A 630 8.98 -5.54 9.45
C ALA A 630 10.14 -5.08 10.35
N ARG A 631 9.99 -3.96 11.07
CA ARG A 631 11.02 -3.43 11.98
C ARG A 631 11.32 -4.37 13.14
N VAL A 632 10.31 -4.90 13.84
CA VAL A 632 10.57 -5.82 14.96
C VAL A 632 11.33 -7.08 14.53
N ASN A 633 11.03 -7.58 13.32
CA ASN A 633 11.74 -8.70 12.71
C ASN A 633 13.16 -8.34 12.26
N ARG A 634 13.36 -7.11 11.77
CA ARG A 634 14.69 -6.62 11.38
C ARG A 634 15.64 -6.45 12.56
N GLU A 635 15.14 -5.90 13.66
CA GLU A 635 15.96 -5.64 14.84
C GLU A 635 16.57 -6.93 15.41
N ILE A 636 15.84 -8.05 15.46
CA ILE A 636 16.42 -9.32 15.93
C ILE A 636 17.52 -9.83 14.98
N ALA A 637 17.34 -9.69 13.67
CA ALA A 637 18.34 -10.11 12.68
C ALA A 637 19.63 -9.29 12.80
N ASP A 638 19.50 -7.97 12.93
CA ASP A 638 20.64 -7.05 13.10
C ASP A 638 21.33 -7.27 14.46
N GLU A 639 20.57 -7.44 15.55
CA GLU A 639 21.08 -7.73 16.89
C GLU A 639 21.84 -9.05 16.94
N TRP A 640 21.30 -10.09 16.31
CA TRP A 640 21.93 -11.41 16.22
C TRP A 640 23.26 -11.34 15.45
N ARG A 641 23.29 -10.61 14.31
CA ARG A 641 24.52 -10.45 13.53
C ARG A 641 25.56 -9.63 14.31
N ALA A 642 25.13 -8.60 15.01
CA ALA A 642 26.00 -7.79 15.87
C ALA A 642 26.55 -8.61 17.05
N SER A 643 25.75 -9.50 17.67
CA SER A 643 26.22 -10.34 18.77
C SER A 643 27.26 -11.37 18.30
N ARG A 644 27.06 -11.97 17.12
CA ARG A 644 28.06 -12.88 16.51
C ARG A 644 29.38 -12.18 16.23
N ARG A 645 29.34 -10.96 15.67
CA ARG A 645 30.54 -10.13 15.44
C ARG A 645 31.29 -9.78 16.72
N ARG A 646 30.57 -9.42 17.79
CA ARG A 646 31.19 -9.15 19.10
C ARG A 646 31.85 -10.40 19.68
N ALA A 647 31.15 -11.53 19.67
CA ALA A 647 31.70 -12.78 20.20
C ALA A 647 33.00 -13.20 19.48
N ALA A 648 33.07 -13.02 18.16
CA ALA A 648 34.28 -13.28 17.38
C ALA A 648 35.42 -12.28 17.70
N ALA A 649 35.09 -11.00 17.89
CA ALA A 649 36.07 -10.00 18.29
C ALA A 649 36.64 -10.24 19.71
N GLU A 650 35.86 -10.88 20.58
CA GLU A 650 36.26 -11.29 21.93
C GLU A 650 37.06 -12.62 21.95
N GLY A 651 37.40 -13.18 20.79
CA GLY A 651 38.22 -14.39 20.68
C GLY A 651 37.48 -15.69 20.99
N ASN A 652 36.15 -15.68 21.04
CA ASN A 652 35.37 -16.92 21.09
C ASN A 652 35.43 -17.62 19.72
N ASP A 653 35.37 -18.96 19.70
CA ASP A 653 35.28 -19.80 18.49
C ASP A 653 33.94 -19.61 17.75
N VAL A 654 33.69 -18.40 17.25
CA VAL A 654 32.52 -18.02 16.48
C VAL A 654 32.98 -17.58 15.10
N VAL A 655 32.69 -18.39 14.09
CA VAL A 655 32.94 -18.02 12.70
C VAL A 655 31.93 -16.95 12.27
N VAL A 656 32.42 -15.75 11.93
CA VAL A 656 31.63 -14.71 11.27
C VAL A 656 31.80 -14.91 9.76
N ASP A 657 30.91 -15.70 9.19
CA ASP A 657 30.79 -15.87 7.76
C ASP A 657 29.75 -14.88 7.21
N ASP A 658 30.01 -14.28 6.05
CA ASP A 658 28.97 -13.50 5.34
C ASP A 658 27.83 -14.41 4.84
N ASP A 659 28.07 -15.73 4.81
CA ASP A 659 27.07 -16.77 4.54
C ASP A 659 26.26 -17.19 5.80
N ASP A 660 26.52 -16.60 6.99
CA ASP A 660 25.75 -16.84 8.22
C ASP A 660 24.91 -15.60 8.64
N GLY A 661 23.62 -15.79 8.90
CA GLY A 661 22.68 -14.68 9.08
C GLY A 661 21.22 -15.12 9.14
N LEU A 662 20.40 -14.33 9.83
CA LEU A 662 18.95 -14.51 9.87
C LEU A 662 18.27 -13.83 8.67
N VAL A 663 17.21 -14.45 8.13
CA VAL A 663 16.43 -13.88 7.02
C VAL A 663 14.94 -14.04 7.26
N PHE A 664 14.17 -12.97 7.11
CA PHE A 664 12.72 -13.05 7.08
C PHE A 664 12.16 -12.43 5.80
N PHE A 665 10.95 -12.84 5.43
CA PHE A 665 10.24 -12.28 4.30
C PHE A 665 8.80 -11.91 4.64
N VAL A 666 8.30 -10.82 4.04
CA VAL A 666 6.98 -10.20 4.31
C VAL A 666 6.18 -10.05 3.03
N ARG A 667 4.84 -10.03 3.12
CA ARG A 667 3.95 -9.69 1.99
C ARG A 667 3.42 -8.27 2.10
N SER A 668 3.12 -7.85 3.33
CA SER A 668 2.56 -6.52 3.57
C SER A 668 3.67 -5.48 3.63
N GLY A 669 3.40 -4.32 3.04
CA GLY A 669 4.37 -3.24 3.00
C GLY A 669 3.74 -1.87 2.78
N PHE A 670 4.55 -0.85 2.98
CA PHE A 670 4.26 0.52 2.60
C PHE A 670 5.57 1.18 2.14
N ARG A 671 5.59 2.51 2.03
CA ARG A 671 6.67 3.26 1.37
C ARG A 671 8.07 3.02 1.95
N GLU A 672 8.23 2.84 3.27
CA GLU A 672 9.53 2.62 3.93
C GLU A 672 9.80 1.15 4.25
N SER A 673 8.94 0.22 3.85
CA SER A 673 9.10 -1.18 4.25
C SER A 673 10.45 -1.76 3.82
N SER A 674 11.02 -1.35 2.68
CA SER A 674 12.36 -1.76 2.24
C SER A 674 13.50 -1.35 3.18
N ARG A 675 13.31 -0.36 4.07
CA ARG A 675 14.27 -0.07 5.15
C ARG A 675 14.41 -1.24 6.11
N TRP A 676 13.29 -1.89 6.40
CA TRP A 676 13.16 -2.87 7.47
C TRP A 676 13.13 -4.29 6.92
N ALA A 677 12.22 -4.57 5.99
CA ALA A 677 12.06 -5.86 5.34
C ALA A 677 13.36 -6.28 4.63
N MET A 678 13.74 -7.54 4.81
CA MET A 678 14.91 -8.10 4.11
C MET A 678 14.53 -8.61 2.73
N LEU A 679 13.33 -9.18 2.59
CA LEU A 679 12.83 -9.81 1.37
C LEU A 679 11.30 -9.70 1.34
N PHE A 680 10.74 -9.44 0.17
CA PHE A 680 9.29 -9.52 -0.05
C PHE A 680 8.90 -10.86 -0.66
N TRP A 681 7.66 -11.28 -0.45
CA TRP A 681 6.98 -12.18 -1.38
C TRP A 681 5.62 -11.63 -1.75
N GLU A 682 5.16 -12.01 -2.94
CA GLU A 682 3.96 -11.48 -3.59
C GLU A 682 2.61 -11.83 -2.93
N GLY A 683 2.58 -12.55 -1.81
CA GLY A 683 1.33 -12.98 -1.18
C GLY A 683 0.64 -14.14 -1.89
N ASP A 684 -0.70 -14.18 -1.82
CA ASP A 684 -1.50 -15.39 -2.00
C ASP A 684 -2.13 -15.51 -3.40
N GLN A 685 -1.32 -15.64 -4.47
CA GLN A 685 -1.90 -15.85 -5.81
C GLN A 685 -2.73 -17.13 -5.87
N MET A 686 -3.77 -17.16 -6.70
CA MET A 686 -4.47 -18.40 -7.01
C MET A 686 -3.60 -19.37 -7.79
N VAL A 687 -3.91 -20.66 -7.61
CA VAL A 687 -3.37 -21.75 -8.44
C VAL A 687 -4.01 -21.76 -9.84
N SER A 688 -3.84 -20.67 -10.59
CA SER A 688 -4.53 -20.42 -11.86
C SER A 688 -3.64 -19.72 -12.92
N TRP A 689 -4.15 -19.70 -14.16
CA TRP A 689 -3.59 -18.97 -15.31
C TRP A 689 -4.22 -17.58 -15.51
N GLN A 690 -5.04 -17.13 -14.55
CA GLN A 690 -5.84 -15.93 -14.71
C GLN A 690 -4.95 -14.67 -14.66
N ALA A 691 -5.47 -13.58 -15.24
CA ALA A 691 -4.70 -12.37 -15.47
C ALA A 691 -4.46 -11.57 -14.19
N ASN A 692 -5.44 -11.51 -13.29
CA ASN A 692 -5.41 -10.65 -12.12
C ASN A 692 -5.03 -11.38 -10.82
N ASP A 693 -5.08 -12.71 -10.78
CA ASP A 693 -4.73 -13.45 -9.55
C ASP A 693 -4.11 -14.83 -9.83
N GLY A 694 -3.40 -14.98 -10.96
CA GLY A 694 -2.67 -16.20 -11.32
C GLY A 694 -1.19 -15.94 -11.63
N ILE A 695 -0.55 -16.85 -12.38
CA ILE A 695 0.87 -16.73 -12.74
C ILE A 695 1.22 -15.41 -13.48
N LYS A 696 0.29 -14.86 -14.25
CA LYS A 696 0.47 -13.55 -14.92
C LYS A 696 0.57 -12.42 -13.91
N SER A 697 -0.34 -12.42 -12.94
CA SER A 697 -0.39 -11.41 -11.88
C SER A 697 0.85 -11.43 -11.00
N SER A 698 1.45 -12.60 -10.79
CA SER A 698 2.74 -12.74 -10.10
C SER A 698 3.85 -11.95 -10.81
N VAL A 699 3.99 -12.10 -12.13
CA VAL A 699 4.97 -11.31 -12.89
C VAL A 699 4.64 -9.81 -12.86
N VAL A 700 3.35 -9.41 -12.86
CA VAL A 700 2.97 -7.99 -12.68
C VAL A 700 3.40 -7.48 -11.29
N GLY A 701 3.17 -8.26 -10.22
CA GLY A 701 3.58 -7.95 -8.85
C GLY A 701 5.09 -7.76 -8.73
N LEU A 702 5.86 -8.71 -9.25
CA LEU A 702 7.33 -8.65 -9.31
C LEU A 702 7.82 -7.33 -9.91
N LEU A 703 7.26 -6.93 -11.05
CA LEU A 703 7.73 -5.78 -11.83
C LEU A 703 7.25 -4.45 -11.26
N SER A 704 6.00 -4.36 -10.83
CA SER A 704 5.43 -3.16 -10.20
C SER A 704 6.03 -2.90 -8.82
N GLY A 705 6.26 -3.95 -8.02
CA GLY A 705 6.96 -3.87 -6.75
C GLY A 705 8.40 -3.38 -6.93
N GLY A 706 9.11 -3.92 -7.93
CA GLY A 706 10.45 -3.46 -8.29
C GLY A 706 10.48 -1.98 -8.73
N LEU A 707 9.52 -1.55 -9.54
CA LEU A 707 9.34 -0.13 -9.92
C LEU A 707 8.95 0.76 -8.73
N SER A 708 8.52 0.19 -7.61
CA SER A 708 8.05 0.92 -6.42
C SER A 708 9.01 0.85 -5.23
N GLY A 709 10.23 0.37 -5.46
CA GLY A 709 11.28 0.33 -4.43
C GLY A 709 11.24 -0.90 -3.54
N PHE A 710 10.66 -2.02 -4.00
CA PHE A 710 10.76 -3.35 -3.38
C PHE A 710 11.70 -4.23 -4.22
N PRO A 711 13.04 -4.06 -4.10
CA PRO A 711 13.96 -4.60 -5.09
C PRO A 711 14.24 -6.11 -4.95
N LEU A 712 13.90 -6.69 -3.79
CA LEU A 712 14.08 -8.10 -3.47
C LEU A 712 12.72 -8.75 -3.26
N ASN A 713 12.26 -9.54 -4.23
CA ASN A 713 10.92 -10.12 -4.24
C ASN A 713 10.90 -11.50 -4.93
N HIS A 714 9.94 -12.35 -4.55
CA HIS A 714 9.66 -13.66 -5.14
C HIS A 714 8.19 -14.05 -4.96
N SER A 715 7.77 -15.16 -5.58
CA SER A 715 6.42 -15.70 -5.44
C SER A 715 6.44 -17.11 -4.87
N ASP A 716 5.28 -17.62 -4.45
CA ASP A 716 5.10 -19.05 -4.24
C ASP A 716 5.16 -19.78 -5.59
N ALA A 717 6.17 -20.63 -5.80
CA ALA A 717 6.25 -21.42 -7.03
C ALA A 717 5.03 -22.36 -7.13
N GLY A 718 4.09 -21.99 -8.00
CA GLY A 718 2.82 -22.68 -8.23
C GLY A 718 1.58 -22.00 -7.65
N GLY A 719 1.71 -20.82 -7.01
CA GLY A 719 0.64 -20.11 -6.33
C GLY A 719 0.22 -20.75 -5.00
N TYR A 720 -0.74 -20.16 -4.31
CA TYR A 720 -1.19 -20.59 -2.97
C TYR A 720 -2.68 -20.97 -2.93
N CYS A 721 -3.55 -20.06 -3.39
CA CYS A 721 -4.97 -20.10 -3.10
C CYS A 721 -5.70 -21.11 -4.00
N THR A 722 -6.09 -22.24 -3.39
CA THR A 722 -6.90 -23.30 -4.00
C THR A 722 -8.35 -23.09 -3.64
N VAL A 723 -9.22 -23.10 -4.65
CA VAL A 723 -10.67 -22.95 -4.46
C VAL A 723 -11.39 -24.16 -5.06
N ASP A 724 -12.07 -24.92 -4.20
CA ASP A 724 -12.88 -26.07 -4.59
C ASP A 724 -14.28 -25.88 -4.00
N LEU A 725 -15.15 -25.28 -4.82
CA LEU A 725 -16.57 -25.02 -4.55
C LEU A 725 -17.41 -25.90 -5.48
N PRO A 726 -17.83 -27.09 -5.03
CA PRO A 726 -18.64 -28.00 -5.84
C PRO A 726 -20.03 -27.42 -6.16
N PRO A 727 -20.62 -27.72 -7.33
CA PRO A 727 -20.06 -28.52 -8.43
C PRO A 727 -19.34 -27.68 -9.52
N PHE A 728 -19.32 -26.35 -9.45
CA PHE A 728 -19.03 -25.50 -10.61
C PHE A 728 -17.65 -24.81 -10.63
N LEU A 729 -16.95 -24.67 -9.50
CA LEU A 729 -15.66 -23.95 -9.46
C LEU A 729 -14.57 -24.76 -8.79
N ARG A 730 -13.57 -25.17 -9.59
CA ARG A 730 -12.40 -25.95 -9.13
C ARG A 730 -11.12 -25.36 -9.71
N TYR A 731 -10.38 -24.66 -8.86
CA TYR A 731 -9.05 -24.16 -9.12
C TYR A 731 -8.08 -24.99 -8.28
N ARG A 732 -7.39 -25.91 -8.96
CA ARG A 732 -6.35 -26.77 -8.40
C ARG A 732 -5.09 -26.61 -9.25
N ARG A 733 -3.94 -26.61 -8.60
CA ARG A 733 -2.63 -26.54 -9.23
C ARG A 733 -2.41 -27.78 -10.09
N SER A 734 -2.34 -27.57 -11.41
CA SER A 734 -1.93 -28.61 -12.34
C SER A 734 -0.41 -28.78 -12.34
N GLU A 735 0.05 -29.94 -12.80
CA GLU A 735 1.47 -30.22 -13.02
C GLU A 735 2.12 -29.16 -13.93
N GLU A 736 1.48 -28.85 -15.06
CA GLU A 736 1.98 -27.83 -15.99
C GLU A 736 2.11 -26.44 -15.36
N LEU A 737 1.10 -26.01 -14.59
CA LEU A 737 1.13 -24.70 -13.93
C LEU A 737 2.29 -24.64 -12.93
N LEU A 738 2.46 -25.68 -12.11
CA LEU A 738 3.57 -25.78 -11.17
C LEU A 738 4.92 -25.71 -11.91
N MET A 739 5.07 -26.48 -12.99
CA MET A 739 6.30 -26.52 -13.78
C MET A 739 6.66 -25.16 -14.39
N ARG A 740 5.69 -24.46 -14.99
CA ARG A 740 5.92 -23.11 -15.55
C ARG A 740 6.23 -22.07 -14.48
N TRP A 741 5.59 -22.16 -13.31
CA TRP A 741 5.85 -21.21 -12.23
C TRP A 741 7.22 -21.44 -11.56
N MET A 742 7.71 -22.68 -11.52
CA MET A 742 9.09 -22.98 -11.13
C MET A 742 10.11 -22.44 -12.13
N GLU A 743 9.79 -22.43 -13.44
CA GLU A 743 10.62 -21.79 -14.46
C GLU A 743 10.71 -20.27 -14.24
N VAL A 744 9.59 -19.60 -13.92
CA VAL A 744 9.59 -18.16 -13.59
C VAL A 744 10.47 -17.89 -12.35
N ASN A 745 10.25 -18.62 -11.25
CA ASN A 745 10.99 -18.41 -10.00
C ASN A 745 12.46 -18.82 -10.07
N ALA A 746 12.86 -19.62 -11.06
CA ALA A 746 14.29 -19.88 -11.30
C ALA A 746 15.08 -18.61 -11.67
N PHE A 747 14.39 -17.53 -12.05
CA PHE A 747 14.96 -16.23 -12.43
C PHE A 747 14.49 -15.07 -11.52
N THR A 748 14.05 -15.36 -10.29
CA THR A 748 13.74 -14.35 -9.25
C THR A 748 14.81 -14.36 -8.15
N VAL A 749 14.61 -13.56 -7.09
CA VAL A 749 15.59 -13.45 -5.98
C VAL A 749 15.67 -14.73 -5.14
N VAL A 750 14.55 -15.41 -4.95
CA VAL A 750 14.46 -16.68 -4.22
C VAL A 750 13.53 -17.63 -4.96
N LEU A 751 13.99 -18.84 -5.25
CA LEU A 751 13.13 -19.94 -5.70
C LEU A 751 12.56 -20.65 -4.46
N ARG A 752 11.31 -20.36 -4.11
CA ARG A 752 10.62 -20.99 -2.97
C ARG A 752 9.34 -21.70 -3.39
N THR A 753 9.14 -22.93 -2.91
CA THR A 753 7.88 -23.67 -3.08
C THR A 753 6.90 -23.39 -1.96
N HIS A 754 5.63 -23.69 -2.19
CA HIS A 754 4.62 -23.72 -1.13
C HIS A 754 3.54 -24.75 -1.48
N GLU A 755 3.10 -25.55 -0.50
CA GLU A 755 2.03 -26.53 -0.72
C GLU A 755 0.63 -25.93 -0.95
N GLY A 756 0.43 -24.66 -0.59
CA GLY A 756 -0.87 -23.97 -0.62
C GLY A 756 -1.79 -24.33 0.55
N ASN A 757 -2.99 -23.75 0.53
CA ASN A 757 -4.01 -23.92 1.58
C ASN A 757 -4.70 -25.32 1.57
N ARG A 758 -4.58 -26.09 0.48
CA ARG A 758 -5.12 -27.46 0.36
C ARG A 758 -4.11 -28.42 -0.28
N PRO A 759 -3.04 -28.82 0.42
CA PRO A 759 -1.92 -29.59 -0.17
C PRO A 759 -2.34 -30.85 -0.94
N VAL A 760 -3.25 -31.64 -0.36
CA VAL A 760 -3.72 -32.93 -0.91
C VAL A 760 -4.45 -32.78 -2.26
N SER A 761 -5.04 -31.62 -2.53
CA SER A 761 -5.81 -31.37 -3.77
C SER A 761 -4.95 -30.82 -4.91
N ASN A 762 -3.66 -30.56 -4.68
CA ASN A 762 -2.79 -29.85 -5.60
C ASN A 762 -1.57 -30.70 -5.98
N CYS A 763 -1.07 -30.48 -7.20
CA CYS A 763 0.24 -30.97 -7.58
C CYS A 763 1.33 -30.26 -6.77
N GLN A 764 2.27 -31.03 -6.25
CA GLN A 764 3.45 -30.58 -5.51
C GLN A 764 4.70 -30.95 -6.30
N PHE A 765 5.83 -30.31 -5.99
CA PHE A 765 7.08 -30.60 -6.70
C PHE A 765 7.53 -32.06 -6.49
N TYR A 766 7.13 -32.67 -5.38
CA TYR A 766 7.37 -34.08 -5.03
C TYR A 766 6.22 -35.03 -5.41
N SER A 767 5.21 -34.59 -6.19
CA SER A 767 4.07 -35.46 -6.55
C SER A 767 4.42 -36.61 -7.49
N SER A 768 5.45 -36.47 -8.33
CA SER A 768 5.92 -37.52 -9.23
C SER A 768 7.42 -37.38 -9.52
N GLY A 769 8.04 -38.41 -10.10
CA GLY A 769 9.42 -38.31 -10.58
C GLY A 769 9.60 -37.21 -11.64
N ARG A 770 8.56 -36.93 -12.44
CA ARG A 770 8.60 -35.87 -13.45
C ARG A 770 8.60 -34.48 -12.83
N THR A 771 7.79 -34.23 -11.79
CA THR A 771 7.80 -32.95 -11.08
C THR A 771 9.11 -32.74 -10.30
N LEU A 772 9.65 -33.81 -9.70
CA LEU A 772 10.96 -33.78 -9.01
C LEU A 772 12.09 -33.46 -9.97
N ALA A 773 12.15 -34.15 -11.11
CA ALA A 773 13.16 -33.89 -12.16
C ALA A 773 13.09 -32.43 -12.66
N HIS A 774 11.87 -31.91 -12.87
CA HIS A 774 11.70 -30.53 -13.32
C HIS A 774 12.08 -29.51 -12.23
N PHE A 775 11.73 -29.77 -10.96
CA PHE A 775 12.18 -28.94 -9.83
C PHE A 775 13.70 -28.95 -9.70
N ALA A 776 14.34 -30.12 -9.80
CA ALA A 776 15.80 -30.26 -9.78
C ALA A 776 16.45 -29.43 -10.90
N ARG A 777 15.90 -29.51 -12.12
CA ARG A 777 16.34 -28.70 -13.25
C ARG A 777 16.20 -27.20 -12.96
N CYS A 778 15.06 -26.76 -12.43
CA CYS A 778 14.83 -25.35 -12.08
C CYS A 778 15.76 -24.85 -10.96
N ALA A 779 16.01 -25.67 -9.93
CA ALA A 779 16.95 -25.35 -8.85
C ALA A 779 18.40 -25.26 -9.36
N LYS A 780 18.80 -26.12 -10.31
CA LYS A 780 20.10 -26.04 -10.99
C LYS A 780 20.20 -24.80 -11.91
N MET A 781 19.13 -24.44 -12.64
CA MET A 781 19.07 -23.17 -13.38
C MET A 781 19.23 -21.98 -12.45
N TYR A 782 18.50 -21.96 -11.34
CA TYR A 782 18.60 -20.93 -10.31
C TYR A 782 20.03 -20.85 -9.73
N LYS A 783 20.67 -21.99 -9.41
CA LYS A 783 22.06 -22.06 -8.95
C LYS A 783 23.05 -21.50 -9.98
N ALA A 784 22.84 -21.77 -11.27
CA ALA A 784 23.79 -21.44 -12.33
C ALA A 784 24.09 -19.93 -12.46
N TRP A 785 23.17 -19.04 -12.07
CA TRP A 785 23.40 -17.59 -12.08
C TRP A 785 23.57 -16.97 -10.69
N GLU A 786 23.83 -17.76 -9.64
CA GLU A 786 24.04 -17.29 -8.26
C GLU A 786 25.08 -16.15 -8.17
N PHE A 787 26.19 -16.26 -8.91
CA PHE A 787 27.24 -15.24 -8.93
C PHE A 787 26.71 -13.87 -9.36
N TYR A 788 25.78 -13.84 -10.31
CA TYR A 788 25.18 -12.61 -10.81
C TYR A 788 24.05 -12.16 -9.90
N ARG A 789 23.26 -13.08 -9.35
CA ARG A 789 22.26 -12.78 -8.33
C ARG A 789 22.87 -12.07 -7.13
N ALA A 790 23.99 -12.56 -6.60
CA ALA A 790 24.70 -11.93 -5.50
C ALA A 790 25.13 -10.49 -5.83
N ARG A 791 25.63 -10.26 -7.06
CA ARG A 791 25.95 -8.91 -7.55
C ARG A 791 24.72 -8.00 -7.57
N LEU A 792 23.58 -8.50 -8.06
CA LEU A 792 22.33 -7.73 -8.13
C LEU A 792 21.71 -7.46 -6.75
N VAL A 793 21.82 -8.40 -5.80
CA VAL A 793 21.41 -8.17 -4.40
C VAL A 793 22.28 -7.08 -3.76
N GLY A 794 23.59 -7.09 -4.01
CA GLY A 794 24.49 -6.02 -3.59
C GLY A 794 24.20 -4.68 -4.27
N GLU A 795 23.77 -4.69 -5.53
CA GLU A 795 23.29 -3.49 -6.23
C GLU A 795 22.00 -2.95 -5.59
N ALA A 796 21.00 -3.81 -5.35
CA ALA A 796 19.74 -3.46 -4.70
C ALA A 796 19.96 -2.77 -3.34
N ALA A 797 20.86 -3.28 -2.51
CA ALA A 797 21.20 -2.67 -1.22
C ALA A 797 21.85 -1.27 -1.38
N ARG A 798 22.61 -1.04 -2.45
CA ARG A 798 23.31 0.24 -2.69
C ARG A 798 22.49 1.27 -3.44
N THR A 799 21.63 0.86 -4.37
CA THR A 799 20.94 1.77 -5.30
C THR A 799 19.42 1.64 -5.24
N GLY A 800 18.88 0.58 -4.64
CA GLY A 800 17.44 0.29 -4.64
C GLY A 800 16.92 -0.27 -5.96
N LEU A 801 17.79 -0.56 -6.94
CA LEU A 801 17.36 -1.16 -8.20
C LEU A 801 16.95 -2.62 -8.01
N PRO A 802 15.82 -3.06 -8.59
CA PRO A 802 15.33 -4.42 -8.42
C PRO A 802 16.19 -5.45 -9.17
N VAL A 803 16.17 -6.69 -8.68
CA VAL A 803 16.84 -7.82 -9.35
C VAL A 803 16.10 -8.17 -10.65
N ALA A 804 14.78 -8.36 -10.57
CA ALA A 804 13.91 -8.50 -11.74
C ALA A 804 13.39 -7.12 -12.16
N ARG A 805 13.64 -6.72 -13.40
CA ARG A 805 13.42 -5.35 -13.87
C ARG A 805 12.40 -5.31 -14.98
N HIS A 806 11.40 -4.44 -14.83
CA HIS A 806 10.60 -4.01 -15.97
C HIS A 806 11.52 -3.31 -16.97
N LEU A 807 11.36 -3.59 -18.27
CA LEU A 807 12.23 -3.06 -19.31
C LEU A 807 12.24 -1.53 -19.35
N PHE A 808 11.16 -0.89 -18.88
CA PHE A 808 11.04 0.57 -18.76
C PHE A 808 12.22 1.21 -18.00
N LEU A 809 12.81 0.51 -17.04
CA LEU A 809 13.97 1.03 -16.30
C LEU A 809 15.18 1.32 -17.20
N HIS A 810 15.34 0.57 -18.29
CA HIS A 810 16.52 0.66 -19.16
C HIS A 810 16.20 1.14 -20.58
N TYR A 811 14.94 1.06 -20.99
CA TYR A 811 14.46 1.50 -22.31
C TYR A 811 13.23 2.42 -22.19
N PRO A 812 13.33 3.54 -21.45
CA PRO A 812 12.16 4.37 -21.13
C PRO A 812 11.52 5.04 -22.33
N ALA A 813 12.29 5.31 -23.40
CA ALA A 813 11.80 5.98 -24.61
C ALA A 813 10.98 5.06 -25.54
N ASP A 814 11.04 3.75 -25.33
CA ASP A 814 10.38 2.77 -26.19
C ASP A 814 8.90 2.59 -25.77
N GLU A 815 7.97 3.03 -26.62
CA GLU A 815 6.53 2.98 -26.32
C GLU A 815 5.97 1.56 -26.18
N ARG A 816 6.58 0.58 -26.88
CA ARG A 816 6.21 -0.83 -26.78
C ARG A 816 6.65 -1.37 -25.42
N VAL A 817 7.85 -1.01 -24.96
CA VAL A 817 8.32 -1.30 -23.59
C VAL A 817 7.39 -0.69 -22.55
N GLN A 818 7.00 0.57 -22.72
CA GLN A 818 6.06 1.23 -21.81
C GLN A 818 4.67 0.57 -21.78
N ALA A 819 4.32 -0.29 -22.74
CA ALA A 819 3.06 -1.02 -22.81
C ALA A 819 3.16 -2.47 -22.32
N LEU A 820 4.37 -2.96 -22.02
CA LEU A 820 4.57 -4.28 -21.44
C LEU A 820 3.99 -4.33 -20.02
N THR A 821 3.51 -5.52 -19.65
CA THR A 821 2.97 -5.80 -18.32
C THR A 821 3.68 -6.97 -17.68
N TYR A 822 3.47 -8.17 -18.21
CA TYR A 822 3.99 -9.44 -17.69
C TYR A 822 4.71 -10.29 -18.74
N GLN A 823 4.76 -9.83 -20.00
CA GLN A 823 5.20 -10.68 -21.12
C GLN A 823 6.68 -11.05 -21.03
N GLN A 824 7.50 -10.18 -20.44
CA GLN A 824 8.94 -10.38 -20.29
C GLN A 824 9.52 -9.44 -19.24
N PHE A 825 10.67 -9.83 -18.69
CA PHE A 825 11.42 -9.01 -17.74
C PHE A 825 12.93 -9.25 -17.88
N LEU A 826 13.72 -8.29 -17.41
CA LEU A 826 15.17 -8.45 -17.33
C LEU A 826 15.57 -8.97 -15.95
N VAL A 827 16.64 -9.75 -15.88
CA VAL A 827 17.36 -10.01 -14.63
C VAL A 827 18.63 -9.15 -14.64
N GLY A 828 18.59 -8.08 -13.86
CA GLY A 828 19.50 -6.95 -13.99
C GLY A 828 19.54 -6.39 -15.41
N THR A 829 20.72 -6.31 -16.02
CA THR A 829 20.91 -5.86 -17.41
C THR A 829 21.30 -6.97 -18.38
N GLU A 830 21.73 -8.14 -17.89
CA GLU A 830 22.45 -9.14 -18.69
C GLU A 830 21.60 -10.31 -19.19
N MET A 831 20.41 -10.51 -18.62
CA MET A 831 19.52 -11.61 -18.99
C MET A 831 18.11 -11.08 -19.26
N LEU A 832 17.45 -11.65 -20.27
CA LEU A 832 16.05 -11.40 -20.62
C LEU A 832 15.27 -12.70 -20.48
N VAL A 833 14.16 -12.66 -19.76
CA VAL A 833 13.28 -13.82 -19.52
C VAL A 833 11.92 -13.54 -20.13
N VAL A 834 11.43 -14.47 -20.96
CA VAL A 834 10.14 -14.40 -21.64
C VAL A 834 9.32 -15.63 -21.22
N PRO A 835 8.59 -15.54 -20.10
CA PRO A 835 7.95 -16.71 -19.49
C PRO A 835 6.74 -17.21 -20.28
N VAL A 836 6.47 -18.52 -20.21
CA VAL A 836 5.20 -19.10 -20.67
C VAL A 836 4.16 -18.95 -19.57
N LEU A 837 3.17 -18.09 -19.82
CA LEU A 837 2.15 -17.71 -18.83
C LEU A 837 0.73 -18.14 -19.22
N ASP A 838 0.60 -19.01 -20.22
CA ASP A 838 -0.66 -19.56 -20.70
C ASP A 838 -0.56 -21.08 -20.84
N LYS A 839 -1.65 -21.77 -20.52
CA LYS A 839 -1.75 -23.23 -20.55
C LYS A 839 -1.56 -23.78 -21.97
N GLY A 840 -0.82 -24.88 -22.09
CA GLY A 840 -0.63 -25.65 -23.32
C GLY A 840 0.33 -25.00 -24.33
N ARG A 841 1.03 -23.93 -23.96
CA ARG A 841 1.94 -23.21 -24.85
C ARG A 841 3.34 -23.81 -24.85
N THR A 842 3.93 -23.88 -26.03
CA THR A 842 5.30 -24.37 -26.28
C THR A 842 6.20 -23.31 -26.90
N ALA A 843 5.69 -22.11 -27.15
CA ALA A 843 6.42 -20.98 -27.71
C ALA A 843 5.84 -19.65 -27.19
N VAL A 844 6.68 -18.62 -27.18
CA VAL A 844 6.38 -17.25 -26.73
C VAL A 844 6.81 -16.23 -27.77
N THR A 845 6.29 -15.01 -27.66
CA THR A 845 6.70 -13.87 -28.48
C THR A 845 7.61 -12.97 -27.65
N ALA A 846 8.90 -12.94 -27.98
CA ALA A 846 9.89 -12.10 -27.33
C ALA A 846 10.00 -10.76 -28.06
N TYR A 847 9.98 -9.64 -27.33
CA TYR A 847 10.27 -8.31 -27.86
C TYR A 847 11.70 -7.88 -27.50
N PHE A 848 12.45 -7.40 -28.47
CA PHE A 848 13.79 -6.84 -28.28
C PHE A 848 13.71 -5.33 -28.55
N PRO A 849 13.90 -4.48 -27.52
CA PRO A 849 13.82 -3.03 -27.68
C PRO A 849 14.86 -2.48 -28.65
N SER A 850 14.56 -1.34 -29.26
CA SER A 850 15.55 -0.63 -30.09
C SER A 850 16.78 -0.26 -29.26
N GLY A 851 17.98 -0.42 -29.85
CA GLY A 851 19.24 -0.13 -29.17
C GLY A 851 19.61 -1.11 -28.05
N ALA A 852 18.83 -2.18 -27.82
CA ALA A 852 19.14 -3.20 -26.83
C ALA A 852 20.36 -4.07 -27.22
N GLY A 853 20.84 -4.00 -28.46
CA GLY A 853 21.92 -4.85 -28.97
C GLY A 853 21.47 -6.29 -29.24
N ALA A 854 22.44 -7.16 -29.47
CA ALA A 854 22.18 -8.57 -29.76
C ALA A 854 21.95 -9.40 -28.48
N TRP A 855 20.96 -10.28 -28.53
CA TRP A 855 20.59 -11.22 -27.47
C TRP A 855 20.70 -12.65 -27.97
N ARG A 856 21.40 -13.50 -27.24
CA ARG A 856 21.59 -14.91 -27.57
C ARG A 856 20.65 -15.78 -26.75
N HIS A 857 19.87 -16.62 -27.42
CA HIS A 857 18.99 -17.58 -26.78
C HIS A 857 19.82 -18.70 -26.12
N VAL A 858 19.54 -18.98 -24.85
CA VAL A 858 20.40 -19.86 -24.01
C VAL A 858 20.42 -21.31 -24.51
N TRP A 859 19.31 -21.80 -25.06
CA TRP A 859 19.17 -23.21 -25.44
C TRP A 859 19.62 -23.50 -26.88
N SER A 860 19.22 -22.66 -27.84
CA SER A 860 19.57 -22.87 -29.26
C SER A 860 20.88 -22.19 -29.66
N GLY A 861 21.30 -21.16 -28.94
CA GLY A 861 22.46 -20.34 -29.32
C GLY A 861 22.17 -19.29 -30.39
N ASP A 862 20.94 -19.22 -30.90
CA ASP A 862 20.54 -18.24 -31.91
C ASP A 862 20.62 -16.81 -31.37
N GLU A 863 21.03 -15.87 -32.21
CA GLU A 863 21.11 -14.45 -31.86
C GLU A 863 19.95 -13.64 -32.48
N TYR A 864 19.41 -12.73 -31.68
CA TYR A 864 18.27 -11.88 -32.00
C TYR A 864 18.63 -10.41 -31.79
N GLY A 865 18.06 -9.51 -32.59
CA GLY A 865 18.22 -8.05 -32.43
C GLY A 865 19.52 -7.45 -32.96
N ALA A 866 20.46 -8.25 -33.47
CA ALA A 866 21.69 -7.76 -34.09
C ALA A 866 21.38 -6.89 -35.33
N GLY A 867 21.88 -5.64 -35.35
CA GLY A 867 21.79 -4.75 -36.52
C GLY A 867 20.40 -4.17 -36.83
N VAL A 868 19.41 -4.34 -35.95
CA VAL A 868 18.05 -3.82 -36.17
C VAL A 868 17.95 -2.36 -35.69
N GLN A 869 17.46 -1.46 -36.57
CA GLN A 869 17.32 -0.02 -36.27
C GLN A 869 16.07 0.33 -35.42
N GLY A 870 15.21 -0.64 -35.14
CA GLY A 870 13.98 -0.50 -34.34
C GLY A 870 13.74 -1.71 -33.46
N GLY A 871 12.74 -1.63 -32.58
CA GLY A 871 12.35 -2.78 -31.78
C GLY A 871 11.76 -3.89 -32.65
N PHE A 872 11.99 -5.14 -32.27
CA PHE A 872 11.65 -6.33 -33.07
C PHE A 872 11.04 -7.43 -32.21
N GLU A 873 10.03 -8.15 -32.73
CA GLU A 873 9.42 -9.31 -32.09
C GLU A 873 9.84 -10.61 -32.78
N ALA A 874 10.10 -11.66 -32.00
CA ALA A 874 10.41 -13.00 -32.49
C ALA A 874 9.56 -14.07 -31.81
N GLN A 875 9.10 -15.07 -32.56
CA GLN A 875 8.57 -16.30 -31.98
C GLN A 875 9.74 -17.19 -31.55
N VAL A 876 9.72 -17.61 -30.28
CA VAL A 876 10.79 -18.43 -29.71
C VAL A 876 10.20 -19.63 -29.00
N GLU A 877 10.81 -20.79 -29.24
CA GLU A 877 10.43 -22.03 -28.59
C GLU A 877 10.71 -21.98 -27.09
N ALA A 878 9.74 -22.43 -26.30
CA ALA A 878 9.75 -22.41 -24.85
C ALA A 878 9.05 -23.65 -24.28
N ARG A 879 9.53 -24.85 -24.61
CA ARG A 879 8.99 -26.11 -24.06
C ARG A 879 9.22 -26.19 -22.54
N ILE A 880 8.45 -27.02 -21.83
CA ILE A 880 8.68 -27.26 -20.39
C ILE A 880 10.12 -27.74 -20.19
N GLY A 881 10.83 -27.12 -19.27
CA GLY A 881 12.26 -27.34 -18.99
C GLY A 881 13.20 -26.41 -19.78
N TYR A 882 12.70 -25.73 -20.80
CA TYR A 882 13.48 -24.84 -21.67
C TYR A 882 12.77 -23.49 -21.81
N PRO A 883 12.59 -22.72 -20.71
CA PRO A 883 11.92 -21.42 -20.76
C PRO A 883 12.69 -20.45 -21.66
N ALA A 884 12.02 -19.58 -22.43
CA ALA A 884 12.73 -18.65 -23.31
C ALA A 884 13.55 -17.64 -22.47
N VAL A 885 14.87 -17.85 -22.47
CA VAL A 885 15.84 -17.05 -21.72
C VAL A 885 16.96 -16.67 -22.67
N PHE A 886 17.34 -15.40 -22.61
CA PHE A 886 18.39 -14.84 -23.45
C PHE A 886 19.43 -14.17 -22.57
N VAL A 887 20.67 -14.18 -23.04
CA VAL A 887 21.78 -13.43 -22.48
C VAL A 887 22.28 -12.43 -23.51
N ARG A 888 22.82 -11.29 -23.08
CA ARG A 888 23.45 -10.37 -24.03
C ARG A 888 24.59 -11.06 -24.79
N ALA A 889 24.66 -10.87 -26.10
CA ALA A 889 25.76 -11.40 -26.90
C ALA A 889 27.09 -10.78 -26.44
N GLY A 890 28.12 -11.61 -26.25
CA GLY A 890 29.43 -11.18 -25.73
C GLY A 890 29.45 -10.82 -24.24
N SER A 891 28.37 -11.04 -23.50
CA SER A 891 28.36 -10.80 -22.05
C SER A 891 29.11 -11.91 -21.29
N SER A 892 30.10 -11.52 -20.50
CA SER A 892 30.82 -12.43 -19.59
C SER A 892 29.90 -13.04 -18.54
N VAL A 893 28.83 -12.34 -18.15
CA VAL A 893 27.78 -12.89 -17.28
C VAL A 893 27.01 -13.99 -18.01
N GLY A 894 26.62 -13.73 -19.27
CA GLY A 894 25.94 -14.71 -20.10
C GLY A 894 26.77 -15.97 -20.32
N GLU A 895 28.05 -15.82 -20.67
CA GLU A 895 28.99 -16.93 -20.89
C GLU A 895 29.19 -17.77 -19.63
N ARG A 896 29.39 -17.12 -18.48
CA ARG A 896 29.53 -17.81 -17.20
C ARG A 896 28.24 -18.54 -16.80
N PHE A 897 27.07 -17.94 -17.03
CA PHE A 897 25.79 -18.61 -16.78
C PHE A 897 25.64 -19.88 -17.63
N VAL A 898 25.90 -19.80 -18.94
CA VAL A 898 25.84 -20.94 -19.86
C VAL A 898 26.87 -22.01 -19.47
N SER A 899 28.09 -21.62 -19.09
CA SER A 899 29.10 -22.55 -18.57
C SER A 899 28.63 -23.28 -17.30
N ASN A 900 28.04 -22.55 -16.34
CA ASN A 900 27.51 -23.14 -15.13
C ASN A 900 26.34 -24.09 -15.40
N LEU A 901 25.48 -23.79 -16.37
CA LEU A 901 24.41 -24.71 -16.78
C LEU A 901 24.97 -26.05 -17.29
N ARG A 902 26.07 -26.04 -18.07
CA ARG A 902 26.75 -27.27 -18.50
C ARG A 902 27.37 -28.02 -17.32
N ASN A 903 28.03 -27.31 -16.41
CA ASN A 903 28.63 -27.91 -15.21
C ASN A 903 27.58 -28.58 -14.31
N LEU A 904 26.39 -28.00 -14.23
CA LEU A 904 25.25 -28.53 -13.47
C LEU A 904 24.41 -29.54 -14.29
N ARG A 905 24.85 -29.93 -15.49
CA ARG A 905 24.18 -30.89 -16.38
C ARG A 905 22.74 -30.50 -16.74
N VAL A 906 22.51 -29.20 -16.95
CA VAL A 906 21.24 -28.64 -17.45
C VAL A 906 21.27 -28.49 -18.97
N LEU A 907 22.43 -28.11 -19.52
CA LEU A 907 22.72 -28.02 -20.95
C LEU A 907 23.45 -29.25 -21.46
#